data_AF-A0A832I4H1-F1
#
_entry.id   AF-A0A832I4H1-F1
#
_cell.length_a   1.000
_cell.length_b   1.000
_cell.length_c   1.000
_cell.angle_alpha   90.00
_cell.angle_beta   90.00
_cell.angle_gamma   90.00
#
_symmetry.space_group_name_H-M   'P 1'
#
loop_
_entity.id
_entity.type
_entity.pdbx_description
1 polymer ?
#
loop_
_entity_poly.entity_id
_entity_poly.type
_entity_poly.pdbx_seq_one_letter_code
_entity_poly.pdbx_strand_id
1 'polypeptide(L)'
;MYWSYVARNRRRWAPAGAPHRTGNPLAERLTEAQIEALAAAALVEVSVPAPSRAPGRDATWAGRVMPWEYLLSDATRRFRRPQQEFAVVRHLAAGGAPAARDGLLDRVAVVQSAPGALAESYDVSSETRLVLAGLGLDRDSDRVRVLENPAPERLAREIASHRPGLVHVAGMDTRQALELLGAGGARGGRRGTGAPGDGEARDGMALSDGRGGVRFERAEALAPLLAGVRPAPGLVAFNLYNSASRIAPQAVLAGAAHAIGFLDTMDDRLAEQFFASFYRALAHDAGDVCGAFRAGLRELRRNRERLRGACVVLWSAASVVERAPAAARRRAPPAADPPAEAVAPRDRILVECAPPRELNYALLQNGRPPLEKLQIVRGRVSGPIRDIAVSVTLFVGEAPFPFRRLVELPDGATMLDLTDEVVVPLTAALIRTQGETVLSVAEVEVACAGAVVHRRTYRMPLVPVDQWKDTEADRRWLPSFVLPRDPAVARIVQSAQRYLAAIADDPAAGFDGYQGLGPPDTPVEERCRSVDGQARAIWTAIVTELRLTYVQPPPSYRGADGRLEEAVQRLRTPSEIARARHATCMDLALLLAACLEYVDLWPAIILTEGHALVGYWRAPEWQEAFQALADVDPAGLERAARSTVGSARDEVAYVLPCDGHWRVADLIGRGRLVPLEATLLAGHRSFADARREGAQRIADPLAFHALIDVVRARDEGVTPLPILWRPE
;
A
#
# COMPACT_ATOMS: atom_id res chain seq x y z
N MET A 1 -15.95 4.96 14.45
CA MET A 1 -14.72 5.57 13.91
C MET A 1 -13.47 4.92 14.51
N TYR A 2 -13.33 4.84 15.85
CA TYR A 2 -12.25 4.09 16.51
C TYR A 2 -12.03 2.68 15.93
N TRP A 3 -13.07 1.82 15.92
CA TRP A 3 -12.93 0.44 15.41
C TRP A 3 -12.62 0.36 13.92
N SER A 4 -13.14 1.29 13.11
CA SER A 4 -12.78 1.39 11.70
C SER A 4 -11.29 1.67 11.56
N TYR A 5 -10.72 2.62 12.31
CA TYR A 5 -9.29 2.88 12.34
C TYR A 5 -8.46 1.67 12.83
N VAL A 6 -8.90 0.99 13.90
CA VAL A 6 -8.24 -0.22 14.41
C VAL A 6 -8.17 -1.32 13.35
N ALA A 7 -9.27 -1.55 12.62
CA ALA A 7 -9.30 -2.54 11.55
C ALA A 7 -8.37 -2.18 10.38
N ARG A 8 -8.25 -0.88 10.05
CA ARG A 8 -7.38 -0.37 8.98
C ARG A 8 -5.90 -0.51 9.30
N ASN A 9 -5.51 -0.24 10.55
CA ASN A 9 -4.11 -0.23 10.97
C ASN A 9 -3.58 -1.58 11.49
N ARG A 10 -4.37 -2.65 11.39
CA ARG A 10 -4.13 -3.96 12.02
C ARG A 10 -2.75 -4.60 11.81
N ARG A 11 -2.02 -4.28 10.74
CA ARG A 11 -0.66 -4.81 10.49
C ARG A 11 0.48 -3.96 11.00
N ARG A 12 0.22 -2.69 11.24
CA ARG A 12 1.19 -1.80 11.88
C ARG A 12 1.32 -2.12 13.40
N TRP A 13 0.42 -2.98 13.93
CA TRP A 13 0.06 -3.14 15.36
C TRP A 13 0.08 -4.62 15.82
N ALA A 14 0.71 -5.53 15.06
CA ALA A 14 0.90 -6.90 15.53
C ALA A 14 2.11 -7.57 14.85
N PRO A 15 3.24 -7.79 15.56
CA PRO A 15 4.16 -8.84 15.15
C PRO A 15 3.45 -10.19 15.25
N ALA A 16 3.91 -11.17 14.46
CA ALA A 16 3.43 -12.54 14.56
C ALA A 16 3.58 -13.05 16.01
N GLY A 17 2.46 -13.20 16.72
CA GLY A 17 2.43 -13.80 18.07
C GLY A 17 2.15 -12.87 19.25
N ALA A 18 1.94 -11.55 19.06
CA ALA A 18 1.58 -10.68 20.19
C ALA A 18 0.13 -10.95 20.70
N PRO A 19 -0.11 -11.04 22.03
CA PRO A 19 -1.45 -11.21 22.58
C PRO A 19 -2.32 -9.98 22.32
N HIS A 20 -3.47 -10.16 21.66
CA HIS A 20 -4.47 -9.13 21.42
C HIS A 20 -4.92 -8.51 22.77
N ARG A 21 -4.46 -7.29 23.09
CA ARG A 21 -4.77 -6.59 24.35
C ARG A 21 -5.78 -5.44 24.24
N THR A 22 -6.53 -5.31 23.14
CA THR A 22 -7.70 -4.42 23.08
C THR A 22 -8.99 -5.23 23.02
N GLY A 23 -9.90 -5.02 23.98
CA GLY A 23 -11.15 -5.79 24.10
C GLY A 23 -12.09 -5.53 22.92
N ASN A 24 -12.50 -6.60 22.23
CA ASN A 24 -13.50 -6.55 21.16
C ASN A 24 -14.85 -6.07 21.72
N PRO A 25 -15.48 -5.01 21.19
CA PRO A 25 -16.67 -4.39 21.77
C PRO A 25 -17.89 -5.30 21.68
N LEU A 26 -17.87 -6.32 20.80
CA LEU A 26 -18.93 -7.31 20.71
C LEU A 26 -18.86 -8.31 21.86
N ALA A 27 -17.70 -8.53 22.47
CA ALA A 27 -17.56 -9.42 23.63
C ALA A 27 -18.29 -8.88 24.87
N GLU A 28 -18.48 -7.56 24.96
CA GLU A 28 -19.25 -6.91 26.04
C GLU A 28 -20.76 -6.84 25.74
N ARG A 29 -21.16 -7.07 24.48
CA ARG A 29 -22.54 -6.88 24.00
C ARG A 29 -23.26 -8.18 23.68
N LEU A 30 -22.51 -9.23 23.38
CA LEU A 30 -23.02 -10.56 23.08
C LEU A 30 -22.64 -11.53 24.20
N THR A 31 -23.55 -12.42 24.55
CA THR A 31 -23.24 -13.51 25.47
C THR A 31 -22.33 -14.53 24.79
N GLU A 32 -21.60 -15.31 25.59
CA GLU A 32 -20.73 -16.37 25.07
C GLU A 32 -21.48 -17.38 24.18
N ALA A 33 -22.69 -17.78 24.61
CA ALA A 33 -23.56 -18.66 23.83
C ALA A 33 -23.98 -18.05 22.48
N GLN A 34 -24.20 -16.74 22.41
CA GLN A 34 -24.49 -16.06 21.14
C GLN A 34 -23.26 -16.05 20.22
N ILE A 35 -22.07 -15.82 20.78
CA ILE A 35 -20.82 -15.83 20.01
C ILE A 35 -20.52 -17.25 19.48
N GLU A 36 -20.76 -18.29 20.28
CA GLU A 36 -20.60 -19.68 19.87
C GLU A 36 -21.60 -20.06 18.75
N ALA A 37 -22.86 -19.65 18.88
CA ALA A 37 -23.87 -19.85 17.84
C ALA A 37 -23.49 -19.15 16.52
N LEU A 38 -22.98 -17.92 16.59
CA LEU A 38 -22.45 -17.21 15.42
C LEU A 38 -21.24 -17.92 14.83
N ALA A 39 -20.33 -18.42 15.68
CA ALA A 39 -19.14 -19.15 15.25
C ALA A 39 -19.48 -20.46 14.51
N ALA A 40 -20.58 -21.13 14.89
CA ALA A 40 -21.05 -22.34 14.21
C ALA A 40 -21.64 -22.06 12.81
N ALA A 41 -22.10 -20.84 12.55
CA ALA A 41 -22.69 -20.46 11.26
C ALA A 41 -21.60 -20.25 10.19
N ALA A 42 -21.86 -20.74 8.97
CA ALA A 42 -20.98 -20.50 7.82
C ALA A 42 -21.14 -19.09 7.24
N LEU A 43 -22.29 -18.45 7.48
CA LEU A 43 -22.67 -17.13 7.00
C LEU A 43 -23.43 -16.39 8.10
N VAL A 44 -23.03 -15.17 8.40
CA VAL A 44 -23.68 -14.27 9.36
C VAL A 44 -24.10 -13.00 8.63
N GLU A 45 -25.33 -12.55 8.89
CA GLU A 45 -25.84 -11.30 8.35
C GLU A 45 -25.84 -10.20 9.41
N VAL A 46 -25.41 -9.00 9.01
CA VAL A 46 -25.62 -7.76 9.77
C VAL A 46 -26.63 -6.90 9.03
N SER A 47 -27.81 -6.73 9.61
CA SER A 47 -28.84 -5.84 9.08
C SER A 47 -28.57 -4.39 9.49
N VAL A 48 -28.46 -3.50 8.52
CA VAL A 48 -28.24 -2.06 8.69
C VAL A 48 -29.44 -1.31 8.13
N PRO A 49 -30.11 -0.43 8.91
CA PRO A 49 -31.23 0.36 8.41
C PRO A 49 -30.83 1.25 7.23
N ALA A 50 -31.72 1.41 6.26
CA ALA A 50 -31.52 2.39 5.19
C ALA A 50 -31.56 3.84 5.74
N PRO A 51 -30.87 4.80 5.09
CA PRO A 51 -30.91 6.19 5.50
C PRO A 51 -32.35 6.74 5.50
N SER A 52 -32.71 7.49 6.53
CA SER A 52 -33.97 8.24 6.53
C SER A 52 -33.93 9.32 5.44
N ARG A 53 -35.07 9.56 4.77
CA ARG A 53 -35.24 10.67 3.80
C ARG A 53 -35.34 12.05 4.46
N ALA A 54 -35.41 12.12 5.80
CA ALA A 54 -35.52 13.38 6.52
C ALA A 54 -34.17 14.14 6.58
N PRO A 55 -34.15 15.48 6.44
CA PRO A 55 -32.93 16.26 6.54
C PRO A 55 -32.36 16.19 7.97
N GLY A 56 -31.13 15.71 8.12
CA GLY A 56 -30.45 15.53 9.41
C GLY A 56 -29.16 14.69 9.30
N ARG A 57 -28.46 14.49 10.43
CA ARG A 57 -27.28 13.62 10.50
C ARG A 57 -27.72 12.17 10.25
N ASP A 58 -27.16 11.53 9.24
CA ASP A 58 -27.50 10.17 8.84
C ASP A 58 -27.17 9.16 9.96
N ALA A 59 -28.16 8.81 10.76
CA ALA A 59 -28.01 7.95 11.93
C ALA A 59 -27.53 6.52 11.57
N THR A 60 -27.65 6.11 10.30
CA THR A 60 -27.24 4.78 9.83
C THR A 60 -25.79 4.74 9.34
N TRP A 61 -25.13 5.90 9.25
CA TRP A 61 -23.72 6.02 8.83
C TRP A 61 -22.80 5.16 9.70
N ALA A 62 -22.99 5.18 11.02
CA ALA A 62 -22.17 4.41 11.96
C ALA A 62 -22.21 2.91 11.66
N GLY A 63 -23.39 2.37 11.35
CA GLY A 63 -23.57 0.97 10.97
C GLY A 63 -22.92 0.61 9.63
N ARG A 64 -22.78 1.58 8.71
CA ARG A 64 -22.12 1.38 7.41
C ARG A 64 -20.60 1.44 7.47
N VAL A 65 -20.02 2.26 8.34
CA VAL A 65 -18.54 2.36 8.48
C VAL A 65 -17.95 1.38 9.49
N MET A 66 -18.78 0.77 10.35
CA MET A 66 -18.32 -0.20 11.33
C MET A 66 -17.74 -1.43 10.61
N PRO A 67 -16.55 -1.95 11.02
CA PRO A 67 -15.92 -3.10 10.38
C PRO A 67 -16.48 -4.42 10.92
N TRP A 68 -17.77 -4.66 10.70
CA TRP A 68 -18.49 -5.83 11.23
C TRP A 68 -17.82 -7.16 10.93
N GLU A 69 -17.30 -7.31 9.71
CA GLU A 69 -16.64 -8.52 9.24
C GLU A 69 -15.41 -8.84 10.09
N TYR A 70 -14.64 -7.82 10.49
CA TYR A 70 -13.51 -7.96 11.39
C TYR A 70 -13.98 -8.28 12.80
N LEU A 71 -14.88 -7.47 13.37
CA LEU A 71 -15.30 -7.59 14.76
C LEU A 71 -15.94 -8.96 15.04
N LEU A 72 -16.80 -9.43 14.15
CA LEU A 72 -17.45 -10.74 14.27
C LEU A 72 -16.47 -11.88 14.02
N SER A 73 -15.56 -11.74 13.03
CA SER A 73 -14.52 -12.75 12.80
C SER A 73 -13.61 -12.89 14.01
N ASP A 74 -13.24 -11.78 14.64
CA ASP A 74 -12.38 -11.74 15.81
C ASP A 74 -13.08 -12.32 17.05
N ALA A 75 -14.31 -11.88 17.35
CA ALA A 75 -15.09 -12.36 18.49
C ALA A 75 -15.36 -13.87 18.41
N THR A 76 -15.64 -14.39 17.22
CA THR A 76 -15.92 -15.82 17.00
C THR A 76 -14.65 -16.68 16.87
N ARG A 77 -13.46 -16.08 16.72
CA ARG A 77 -12.22 -16.78 16.33
C ARG A 77 -11.89 -17.96 17.26
N ARG A 78 -12.05 -17.79 18.56
CA ARG A 78 -11.72 -18.82 19.58
C ARG A 78 -12.61 -20.06 19.53
N PHE A 79 -13.79 -19.95 18.93
CA PHE A 79 -14.77 -21.04 18.80
C PHE A 79 -14.73 -21.73 17.43
N ARG A 80 -14.00 -21.16 16.45
CA ARG A 80 -13.95 -21.67 15.08
C ARG A 80 -12.74 -22.58 14.88
N ARG A 81 -12.93 -23.67 14.12
CA ARG A 81 -11.81 -24.51 13.67
C ARG A 81 -10.96 -23.74 12.65
N PRO A 82 -9.63 -23.99 12.54
CA PRO A 82 -8.74 -23.19 11.68
C PRO A 82 -9.15 -23.09 10.19
N GLN A 83 -9.82 -24.12 9.67
CA GLN A 83 -10.31 -24.22 8.28
C GLN A 83 -11.82 -23.97 8.15
N GLN A 84 -12.53 -23.66 9.24
CA GLN A 84 -13.96 -23.44 9.19
C GLN A 84 -14.29 -22.16 8.41
N GLU A 85 -15.21 -22.28 7.47
CA GLU A 85 -15.71 -21.13 6.72
C GLU A 85 -16.57 -20.25 7.60
N PHE A 86 -16.38 -18.95 7.45
CA PHE A 86 -17.16 -17.93 8.15
C PHE A 86 -17.17 -16.68 7.30
N ALA A 87 -18.34 -16.25 6.83
CA ALA A 87 -18.46 -15.00 6.09
C ALA A 87 -19.49 -14.11 6.78
N VAL A 88 -19.25 -12.80 6.72
CA VAL A 88 -20.19 -11.79 7.17
C VAL A 88 -20.67 -11.04 5.95
N VAL A 89 -21.99 -10.86 5.85
CA VAL A 89 -22.64 -10.08 4.79
C VAL A 89 -23.52 -9.02 5.42
N ARG A 90 -23.80 -7.96 4.69
CA ARG A 90 -24.62 -6.85 5.18
C ARG A 90 -25.94 -6.81 4.43
N HIS A 91 -27.03 -6.70 5.17
CA HIS A 91 -28.35 -6.44 4.59
C HIS A 91 -28.70 -4.97 4.77
N LEU A 92 -29.05 -4.29 3.68
CA LEU A 92 -29.56 -2.93 3.75
C LEU A 92 -31.08 -2.94 3.87
N ALA A 93 -31.60 -2.72 5.08
CA ALA A 93 -33.02 -2.76 5.37
C ALA A 93 -33.73 -1.51 4.86
N ALA A 94 -33.99 -1.45 3.54
CA ALA A 94 -34.62 -0.33 2.84
C ALA A 94 -36.14 -0.46 2.64
N GLY A 95 -36.73 -1.60 3.01
CA GLY A 95 -38.16 -1.87 2.83
C GLY A 95 -38.51 -2.07 1.35
N GLY A 96 -38.45 -3.31 0.89
CA GLY A 96 -38.77 -3.70 -0.49
C GLY A 96 -37.74 -4.71 -1.02
N ALA A 97 -38.18 -5.95 -1.26
CA ALA A 97 -37.32 -6.94 -1.90
C ALA A 97 -37.15 -6.56 -3.38
N PRO A 98 -35.91 -6.39 -3.90
CA PRO A 98 -35.74 -6.25 -5.34
C PRO A 98 -36.25 -7.51 -6.03
N ALA A 99 -36.87 -7.33 -7.19
CA ALA A 99 -37.23 -8.45 -8.05
C ALA A 99 -35.95 -9.26 -8.36
N ALA A 100 -36.00 -10.57 -8.09
CA ALA A 100 -34.91 -11.46 -8.48
C ALA A 100 -34.73 -11.34 -10.00
N ARG A 101 -33.53 -10.94 -10.44
CA ARG A 101 -33.21 -10.89 -11.85
C ARG A 101 -32.74 -12.29 -12.29
N ASP A 102 -33.50 -12.91 -13.18
CA ASP A 102 -33.02 -14.08 -13.92
C ASP A 102 -31.97 -13.65 -14.96
N GLY A 103 -30.98 -14.50 -15.23
CA GLY A 103 -29.95 -14.21 -16.24
C GLY A 103 -28.89 -13.18 -15.81
N LEU A 104 -28.33 -13.32 -14.59
CA LEU A 104 -27.31 -12.40 -14.05
C LEU A 104 -26.14 -12.19 -15.01
N LEU A 105 -25.70 -13.26 -15.68
CA LEU A 105 -24.53 -13.25 -16.57
C LEU A 105 -24.90 -13.10 -18.05
N ASP A 106 -26.17 -12.93 -18.41
CA ASP A 106 -26.60 -12.83 -19.81
C ASP A 106 -26.00 -11.61 -20.50
N ARG A 107 -25.92 -10.50 -19.76
CA ARG A 107 -25.31 -9.25 -20.19
C ARG A 107 -24.43 -8.69 -19.08
N VAL A 108 -23.17 -8.45 -19.40
CA VAL A 108 -22.14 -7.98 -18.48
C VAL A 108 -21.61 -6.63 -18.96
N ALA A 109 -21.44 -5.69 -18.03
CA ALA A 109 -20.71 -4.46 -18.28
C ALA A 109 -19.46 -4.39 -17.38
N VAL A 110 -18.33 -4.00 -17.96
CA VAL A 110 -17.09 -3.75 -17.23
C VAL A 110 -16.71 -2.28 -17.43
N VAL A 111 -16.64 -1.52 -16.35
CA VAL A 111 -16.28 -0.10 -16.34
C VAL A 111 -14.87 0.03 -15.83
N GLN A 112 -14.00 0.64 -16.62
CA GLN A 112 -12.61 0.91 -16.27
C GLN A 112 -12.40 2.42 -16.22
N SER A 113 -11.87 2.94 -15.12
CA SER A 113 -11.64 4.38 -14.99
C SER A 113 -10.31 4.71 -14.31
N ALA A 114 -9.37 5.17 -15.12
CA ALA A 114 -8.14 5.86 -14.76
C ALA A 114 -7.93 7.03 -15.77
N PRO A 115 -8.75 8.09 -15.69
CA PRO A 115 -8.76 9.16 -16.70
C PRO A 115 -7.58 10.13 -16.56
N GLY A 116 -7.16 10.72 -17.69
CA GLY A 116 -6.15 11.77 -17.72
C GLY A 116 -4.81 11.33 -17.10
N ALA A 117 -4.24 12.16 -16.24
CA ALA A 117 -2.97 11.88 -15.56
C ALA A 117 -3.02 10.62 -14.65
N LEU A 118 -4.21 10.15 -14.26
CA LEU A 118 -4.33 8.94 -13.44
C LEU A 118 -3.93 7.66 -14.19
N ALA A 119 -4.03 7.65 -15.53
CA ALA A 119 -3.63 6.52 -16.37
C ALA A 119 -2.12 6.24 -16.28
N GLU A 120 -1.34 7.23 -15.86
CA GLU A 120 0.09 7.07 -15.68
C GLU A 120 0.37 6.20 -14.43
N SER A 121 -0.30 6.49 -13.32
CA SER A 121 -0.01 5.83 -12.04
C SER A 121 -0.75 4.51 -11.82
N TYR A 122 -1.68 4.13 -12.71
CA TYR A 122 -2.54 2.97 -12.49
C TYR A 122 -3.06 2.36 -13.79
N ASP A 123 -2.80 1.07 -13.99
CA ASP A 123 -3.32 0.29 -15.10
C ASP A 123 -4.47 -0.61 -14.63
N VAL A 124 -5.67 -0.37 -15.16
CA VAL A 124 -6.86 -1.18 -14.91
C VAL A 124 -7.08 -2.25 -15.99
N SER A 125 -6.20 -2.36 -16.99
CA SER A 125 -6.41 -3.22 -18.16
C SER A 125 -6.39 -4.71 -17.83
N SER A 126 -5.55 -5.14 -16.87
CA SER A 126 -5.50 -6.53 -16.40
C SER A 126 -6.81 -6.99 -15.77
N GLU A 127 -7.51 -6.08 -15.08
CA GLU A 127 -8.77 -6.39 -14.39
C GLU A 127 -9.84 -6.92 -15.34
N THR A 128 -10.06 -6.27 -16.49
CA THR A 128 -11.06 -6.74 -17.47
C THR A 128 -10.73 -8.15 -17.94
N ARG A 129 -9.46 -8.45 -18.18
CA ARG A 129 -9.04 -9.78 -18.65
C ARG A 129 -9.33 -10.84 -17.58
N LEU A 130 -9.01 -10.56 -16.32
CA LEU A 130 -9.24 -11.46 -15.19
C LEU A 130 -10.73 -11.70 -14.93
N VAL A 131 -11.54 -10.62 -14.94
CA VAL A 131 -13.00 -10.70 -14.75
C VAL A 131 -13.64 -11.55 -15.84
N LEU A 132 -13.31 -11.27 -17.10
CA LEU A 132 -13.88 -12.01 -18.24
C LEU A 132 -13.40 -13.47 -18.27
N ALA A 133 -12.12 -13.73 -17.97
CA ALA A 133 -11.60 -15.10 -17.85
C ALA A 133 -12.27 -15.89 -16.72
N GLY A 134 -12.49 -15.26 -15.56
CA GLY A 134 -13.24 -15.85 -14.44
C GLY A 134 -14.68 -16.18 -14.81
N LEU A 135 -15.34 -15.28 -15.55
CA LEU A 135 -16.71 -15.47 -16.05
C LEU A 135 -16.81 -16.45 -17.23
N GLY A 136 -15.70 -16.78 -17.88
CA GLY A 136 -15.69 -17.57 -19.12
C GLY A 136 -16.35 -16.84 -20.30
N LEU A 137 -16.20 -15.51 -20.36
CA LEU A 137 -16.77 -14.67 -21.41
C LEU A 137 -15.68 -14.10 -22.30
N ASP A 138 -15.95 -14.04 -23.60
CA ASP A 138 -15.11 -13.34 -24.56
C ASP A 138 -15.39 -11.83 -24.51
N ARG A 139 -14.34 -11.01 -24.59
CA ARG A 139 -14.43 -9.55 -24.64
C ARG A 139 -15.24 -9.08 -25.84
N ASP A 140 -15.15 -9.79 -26.97
CA ASP A 140 -15.81 -9.42 -28.22
C ASP A 140 -17.24 -9.97 -28.34
N SER A 141 -17.73 -10.69 -27.33
CA SER A 141 -19.11 -11.15 -27.28
C SER A 141 -20.10 -9.99 -27.17
N ASP A 142 -21.23 -10.10 -27.88
CA ASP A 142 -22.40 -9.23 -27.78
C ASP A 142 -22.96 -9.10 -26.35
N ARG A 143 -22.68 -10.08 -25.49
CA ARG A 143 -23.04 -10.09 -24.07
C ARG A 143 -22.21 -9.12 -23.24
N VAL A 144 -21.02 -8.72 -23.70
CA VAL A 144 -20.05 -7.94 -22.94
C VAL A 144 -19.99 -6.50 -23.45
N ARG A 145 -20.00 -5.55 -22.52
CA ARG A 145 -19.76 -4.12 -22.80
C ARG A 145 -18.62 -3.61 -21.94
N VAL A 146 -17.48 -3.35 -22.54
CA VAL A 146 -16.33 -2.73 -21.85
C VAL A 146 -16.38 -1.21 -22.07
N LEU A 147 -16.35 -0.44 -20.99
CA LEU A 147 -16.38 1.01 -20.98
C LEU A 147 -15.10 1.56 -20.38
N GLU A 148 -14.20 2.01 -21.25
CA GLU A 148 -12.93 2.63 -20.86
C GLU A 148 -13.10 4.13 -20.67
N ASN A 149 -12.66 4.63 -19.51
CA ASN A 149 -12.69 6.03 -19.08
C ASN A 149 -13.98 6.78 -19.48
N PRO A 150 -15.18 6.26 -19.14
CA PRO A 150 -16.41 6.90 -19.58
C PRO A 150 -16.64 8.20 -18.83
N ALA A 151 -17.17 9.21 -19.55
CA ALA A 151 -17.84 10.33 -18.90
C ALA A 151 -19.20 9.85 -18.32
N PRO A 152 -19.71 10.49 -17.25
CA PRO A 152 -20.97 10.10 -16.61
C PRO A 152 -22.14 9.94 -17.59
N GLU A 153 -22.23 10.82 -18.59
CA GLU A 153 -23.30 10.83 -19.59
C GLU A 153 -23.16 9.66 -20.58
N ARG A 154 -21.92 9.27 -20.93
CA ARG A 154 -21.66 8.06 -21.73
C ARG A 154 -21.98 6.81 -20.91
N LEU A 155 -21.52 6.76 -19.66
CA LEU A 155 -21.77 5.63 -18.76
C LEU A 155 -23.27 5.36 -18.62
N ALA A 156 -24.07 6.39 -18.32
CA ALA A 156 -25.53 6.24 -18.20
C ALA A 156 -26.18 5.71 -19.48
N ARG A 157 -25.81 6.24 -20.65
CA ARG A 157 -26.37 5.82 -21.94
C ARG A 157 -26.07 4.35 -22.25
N GLU A 158 -24.83 3.93 -22.03
CA GLU A 158 -24.36 2.57 -22.33
C GLU A 158 -24.96 1.54 -21.36
N ILE A 159 -25.08 1.87 -20.07
CA ILE A 159 -25.75 0.99 -19.10
C ILE A 159 -27.24 0.89 -19.40
N ALA A 160 -27.89 1.99 -19.81
CA ALA A 160 -29.31 1.99 -20.20
C ALA A 160 -29.61 1.20 -21.48
N SER A 161 -28.71 1.25 -22.47
CA SER A 161 -28.86 0.52 -23.73
C SER A 161 -28.55 -0.98 -23.56
N HIS A 162 -27.46 -1.31 -22.87
CA HIS A 162 -27.01 -2.70 -22.69
C HIS A 162 -27.87 -3.44 -21.66
N ARG A 163 -28.34 -2.75 -20.62
CA ARG A 163 -29.12 -3.30 -19.49
C ARG A 163 -28.45 -4.52 -18.84
N PRO A 164 -27.20 -4.38 -18.35
CA PRO A 164 -26.45 -5.49 -17.79
C PRO A 164 -27.13 -6.11 -16.56
N GLY A 165 -27.01 -7.43 -16.41
CA GLY A 165 -27.32 -8.14 -15.17
C GLY A 165 -26.18 -7.99 -14.14
N LEU A 166 -24.95 -7.85 -14.61
CA LEU A 166 -23.74 -7.68 -13.81
C LEU A 166 -22.95 -6.46 -14.28
N VAL A 167 -22.58 -5.60 -13.33
CA VAL A 167 -21.69 -4.45 -13.58
C VAL A 167 -20.45 -4.60 -12.70
N HIS A 168 -19.28 -4.74 -13.32
CA HIS A 168 -17.99 -4.65 -12.63
C HIS A 168 -17.41 -3.26 -12.86
N VAL A 169 -16.89 -2.63 -11.80
CA VAL A 169 -16.33 -1.27 -11.83
C VAL A 169 -14.94 -1.29 -11.24
N ALA A 170 -13.93 -0.97 -12.04
CA ALA A 170 -12.53 -0.88 -11.65
C ALA A 170 -12.01 0.54 -11.84
N GLY A 171 -11.33 1.08 -10.84
CA GLY A 171 -10.74 2.42 -10.92
C GLY A 171 -10.42 3.02 -9.57
N MET A 172 -10.34 4.35 -9.52
CA MET A 172 -9.91 5.05 -8.32
C MET A 172 -11.04 5.76 -7.60
N ASP A 173 -11.03 5.65 -6.28
CA ASP A 173 -11.87 6.48 -5.43
C ASP A 173 -11.39 7.94 -5.43
N THR A 174 -12.27 8.87 -5.05
CA THR A 174 -11.97 10.31 -5.08
C THR A 174 -10.72 10.67 -4.27
N ARG A 175 -10.47 10.02 -3.12
CA ARG A 175 -9.30 10.31 -2.27
C ARG A 175 -8.01 9.87 -2.94
N GLN A 176 -7.96 8.61 -3.37
CA GLN A 176 -6.82 8.03 -4.07
C GLN A 176 -6.46 8.85 -5.32
N ALA A 177 -7.45 9.24 -6.11
CA ALA A 177 -7.22 10.04 -7.30
C ALA A 177 -6.74 11.47 -6.98
N LEU A 178 -7.26 12.12 -5.93
CA LEU A 178 -6.78 13.43 -5.51
C LEU A 178 -5.34 13.39 -5.00
N GLU A 179 -4.96 12.36 -4.26
CA GLU A 179 -3.60 12.14 -3.77
C GLU A 179 -2.61 11.99 -4.92
N LEU A 180 -2.93 11.14 -5.91
CA LEU A 180 -2.10 10.95 -7.10
C LEU A 180 -2.01 12.23 -7.96
N LEU A 181 -3.08 13.00 -8.07
CA LEU A 181 -3.07 14.27 -8.81
C LEU A 181 -2.38 15.41 -8.03
N GLY A 182 -2.42 15.37 -6.70
CA GLY A 182 -1.79 16.34 -5.79
C GLY A 182 -0.28 16.17 -5.72
N ALA A 183 0.21 14.92 -5.75
CA ALA A 183 1.64 14.60 -5.87
C ALA A 183 2.27 15.15 -7.17
N GLY A 184 1.47 15.30 -8.24
CA GLY A 184 1.90 15.91 -9.51
C GLY A 184 1.49 17.39 -9.71
N GLY A 185 0.89 18.04 -8.70
CA GLY A 185 0.08 19.25 -8.90
C GLY A 185 0.62 20.56 -8.32
N ALA A 186 1.73 20.55 -7.57
CA ALA A 186 2.30 21.75 -6.98
C ALA A 186 3.13 22.59 -7.98
N ARG A 187 2.59 22.87 -9.18
CA ARG A 187 2.97 24.00 -10.07
C ARG A 187 2.14 23.99 -11.36
N GLY A 188 1.22 24.95 -11.48
CA GLY A 188 0.86 25.55 -12.77
C GLY A 188 -0.40 25.06 -13.50
N GLY A 189 -1.07 23.98 -13.08
CA GLY A 189 -2.37 23.60 -13.65
C GLY A 189 -3.51 24.37 -13.01
N ARG A 190 -4.33 25.11 -13.79
CA ARG A 190 -5.62 25.61 -13.31
C ARG A 190 -6.37 24.45 -12.64
N ARG A 191 -6.62 24.54 -11.33
CA ARG A 191 -7.61 23.68 -10.64
C ARG A 191 -8.84 23.67 -11.55
N GLY A 192 -9.17 22.50 -12.11
CA GLY A 192 -10.42 22.34 -12.84
C GLY A 192 -11.55 22.83 -11.94
N THR A 193 -12.44 23.64 -12.47
CA THR A 193 -13.62 24.15 -11.75
C THR A 193 -14.44 22.94 -11.27
N GLY A 194 -14.22 22.51 -10.02
CA GLY A 194 -14.88 21.32 -9.45
C GLY A 194 -14.03 20.41 -8.57
N ALA A 195 -12.72 20.64 -8.39
CA ALA A 195 -11.93 19.89 -7.39
C ALA A 195 -12.37 20.29 -5.96
N PRO A 196 -12.86 19.37 -5.11
CA PRO A 196 -13.18 19.69 -3.72
C PRO A 196 -11.91 20.10 -2.96
N GLY A 197 -12.03 20.96 -1.95
CA GLY A 197 -10.91 21.24 -1.04
C GLY A 197 -10.49 20.00 -0.24
N ASP A 198 -9.30 20.03 0.37
CA ASP A 198 -8.70 18.88 1.09
C ASP A 198 -9.52 18.39 2.30
N GLY A 199 -10.52 19.17 2.75
CA GLY A 199 -11.52 18.78 3.76
C GLY A 199 -12.92 18.41 3.20
N GLU A 200 -13.12 18.45 1.89
CA GLU A 200 -14.40 18.28 1.19
C GLU A 200 -14.49 17.04 0.28
N ALA A 201 -13.43 16.24 0.17
CA ALA A 201 -13.42 15.02 -0.65
C ALA A 201 -14.44 13.97 -0.12
N ARG A 202 -15.68 14.05 -0.61
CA ARG A 202 -16.75 13.09 -0.32
C ARG A 202 -16.51 11.80 -1.11
N ASP A 203 -16.95 10.66 -0.56
CA ASP A 203 -16.75 9.36 -1.21
C ASP A 203 -17.38 9.34 -2.62
N GLY A 204 -16.64 8.84 -3.59
CA GLY A 204 -16.98 8.86 -5.00
C GLY A 204 -15.90 8.21 -5.85
N MET A 205 -15.96 8.38 -7.17
CA MET A 205 -15.02 7.79 -8.14
C MET A 205 -14.52 8.84 -9.13
N ALA A 206 -13.26 8.72 -9.56
CA ALA A 206 -12.75 9.48 -10.70
C ALA A 206 -13.29 8.91 -12.03
N LEU A 207 -13.93 9.75 -12.84
CA LEU A 207 -14.44 9.46 -14.19
C LEU A 207 -13.85 10.47 -15.19
N SER A 208 -13.99 10.21 -16.49
CA SER A 208 -13.58 11.20 -17.50
C SER A 208 -14.52 12.40 -17.53
N ASP A 209 -14.01 13.59 -17.81
CA ASP A 209 -14.83 14.76 -18.14
C ASP A 209 -15.29 14.79 -19.62
N GLY A 210 -14.91 13.78 -20.42
CA GLY A 210 -15.20 13.70 -21.87
C GLY A 210 -14.23 14.53 -22.74
N ARG A 211 -13.25 15.22 -22.14
CA ARG A 211 -12.24 16.05 -22.80
C ARG A 211 -10.81 15.59 -22.50
N GLY A 212 -10.65 14.41 -21.90
CA GLY A 212 -9.37 13.84 -21.50
C GLY A 212 -8.92 14.23 -20.08
N GLY A 213 -9.74 14.97 -19.34
CA GLY A 213 -9.52 15.32 -17.93
C GLY A 213 -10.25 14.41 -16.93
N VAL A 214 -10.08 14.73 -15.65
CA VAL A 214 -10.65 13.99 -14.52
C VAL A 214 -11.86 14.76 -13.96
N ARG A 215 -12.97 14.06 -13.76
CA ARG A 215 -14.18 14.51 -13.07
C ARG A 215 -14.45 13.60 -11.88
N PHE A 216 -14.67 14.17 -10.70
CA PHE A 216 -15.02 13.39 -9.50
C PHE A 216 -16.54 13.26 -9.37
N GLU A 217 -17.03 12.03 -9.49
CA GLU A 217 -18.45 11.73 -9.39
C GLU A 217 -18.76 11.16 -8.00
N ARG A 218 -19.65 11.84 -7.25
CA ARG A 218 -20.00 11.45 -5.88
C ARG A 218 -20.78 10.15 -5.84
N ALA A 219 -20.69 9.41 -4.73
CA ALA A 219 -21.39 8.14 -4.54
C ALA A 219 -22.90 8.22 -4.85
N GLU A 220 -23.57 9.29 -4.41
CA GLU A 220 -25.02 9.48 -4.63
C GLU A 220 -25.38 9.70 -6.10
N ALA A 221 -24.46 10.25 -6.90
CA ALA A 221 -24.67 10.49 -8.32
C ALA A 221 -24.17 9.32 -9.18
N LEU A 222 -23.13 8.60 -8.73
CA LEU A 222 -22.56 7.45 -9.41
C LEU A 222 -23.51 6.24 -9.40
N ALA A 223 -24.15 5.96 -8.26
CA ALA A 223 -25.00 4.78 -8.11
C ALA A 223 -26.17 4.71 -9.11
N PRO A 224 -26.94 5.79 -9.36
CA PRO A 224 -27.97 5.80 -10.40
C PRO A 224 -27.44 5.53 -11.82
N LEU A 225 -26.20 5.92 -12.15
CA LEU A 225 -25.61 5.67 -13.47
C LEU A 225 -25.38 4.17 -13.71
N LEU A 226 -25.09 3.42 -12.65
CA LEU A 226 -24.75 1.99 -12.72
C LEU A 226 -25.96 1.09 -12.46
N ALA A 227 -26.84 1.47 -11.53
CA ALA A 227 -27.93 0.62 -11.02
C ALA A 227 -29.34 1.22 -11.18
N GLY A 228 -29.47 2.42 -11.75
CA GLY A 228 -30.76 3.09 -11.94
C GLY A 228 -31.62 2.51 -13.07
N VAL A 229 -31.06 1.65 -13.93
CA VAL A 229 -31.79 1.03 -15.05
C VAL A 229 -32.83 0.01 -14.58
N ARG A 230 -33.82 -0.27 -15.43
CA ARG A 230 -34.83 -1.29 -15.19
C ARG A 230 -34.92 -2.26 -16.39
N PRO A 231 -34.87 -3.59 -16.15
CA PRO A 231 -34.55 -4.25 -14.88
C PRO A 231 -33.16 -3.85 -14.36
N ALA A 232 -33.03 -3.70 -13.03
CA ALA A 232 -31.79 -3.31 -12.38
C ALA A 232 -30.74 -4.43 -12.46
N PRO A 233 -29.44 -4.14 -12.31
CA PRO A 233 -28.43 -5.19 -12.18
C PRO A 233 -28.68 -6.06 -10.95
N GLY A 234 -28.44 -7.37 -11.05
CA GLY A 234 -28.47 -8.27 -9.90
C GLY A 234 -27.20 -8.16 -9.04
N LEU A 235 -26.11 -7.63 -9.61
CA LEU A 235 -24.84 -7.40 -8.92
C LEU A 235 -24.11 -6.18 -9.49
N VAL A 236 -23.63 -5.31 -8.60
CA VAL A 236 -22.63 -4.28 -8.91
C VAL A 236 -21.39 -4.50 -8.05
N ALA A 237 -20.25 -4.79 -8.66
CA ALA A 237 -19.00 -5.05 -7.97
C ALA A 237 -18.02 -3.89 -8.17
N PHE A 238 -17.52 -3.32 -7.07
CA PHE A 238 -16.59 -2.20 -7.07
C PHE A 238 -15.19 -2.67 -6.69
N ASN A 239 -14.30 -2.79 -7.67
CA ASN A 239 -12.86 -2.84 -7.47
C ASN A 239 -12.26 -1.42 -7.38
N LEU A 240 -12.60 -0.71 -6.30
CA LEU A 240 -12.01 0.57 -5.93
C LEU A 240 -12.03 0.73 -4.41
N TYR A 241 -11.05 1.45 -3.87
CA TYR A 241 -10.91 1.63 -2.42
C TYR A 241 -12.09 2.40 -1.83
N ASN A 242 -12.30 2.27 -0.52
CA ASN A 242 -13.31 3.03 0.23
C ASN A 242 -14.76 2.90 -0.29
N SER A 243 -15.07 1.89 -1.12
CA SER A 243 -16.34 1.74 -1.80
C SER A 243 -17.44 1.08 -0.96
N ALA A 244 -17.08 0.27 0.03
CA ALA A 244 -18.06 -0.51 0.81
C ALA A 244 -18.98 0.34 1.70
N SER A 245 -18.50 1.47 2.23
CA SER A 245 -19.25 2.23 3.23
C SER A 245 -20.35 3.11 2.62
N ARG A 246 -20.10 3.70 1.44
CA ARG A 246 -21.02 4.65 0.81
C ARG A 246 -21.42 4.24 -0.62
N ILE A 247 -20.46 3.90 -1.47
CA ILE A 247 -20.72 3.65 -2.90
C ILE A 247 -21.57 2.38 -3.10
N ALA A 248 -21.14 1.25 -2.53
CA ALA A 248 -21.84 -0.03 -2.63
C ALA A 248 -23.29 0.01 -2.09
N PRO A 249 -23.58 0.53 -0.88
CA PRO A 249 -24.96 0.60 -0.40
C PRO A 249 -25.82 1.58 -1.21
N GLN A 250 -25.24 2.63 -1.81
CA GLN A 250 -25.98 3.50 -2.73
C GLN A 250 -26.39 2.76 -4.02
N ALA A 251 -25.56 1.85 -4.54
CA ALA A 251 -25.94 1.00 -5.67
C ALA A 251 -27.14 0.08 -5.32
N VAL A 252 -27.16 -0.45 -4.09
CA VAL A 252 -28.30 -1.21 -3.57
C VAL A 252 -29.55 -0.33 -3.47
N LEU A 253 -29.44 0.89 -2.92
CA LEU A 253 -30.55 1.86 -2.86
C LEU A 253 -31.08 2.26 -4.25
N ALA A 254 -30.22 2.31 -5.26
CA ALA A 254 -30.60 2.58 -6.65
C ALA A 254 -31.36 1.40 -7.31
N GLY A 255 -31.26 0.20 -6.73
CA GLY A 255 -32.04 -0.98 -7.09
C GLY A 255 -31.24 -2.25 -7.36
N ALA A 256 -29.91 -2.24 -7.19
CA ALA A 256 -29.11 -3.45 -7.34
C ALA A 256 -29.47 -4.48 -6.25
N ALA A 257 -29.57 -5.76 -6.60
CA ALA A 257 -29.87 -6.80 -5.61
C ALA A 257 -28.69 -7.04 -4.65
N HIS A 258 -27.46 -6.95 -5.16
CA HIS A 258 -26.24 -7.06 -4.39
C HIS A 258 -25.20 -6.02 -4.83
N ALA A 259 -24.33 -5.61 -3.91
CA ALA A 259 -23.16 -4.82 -4.24
C ALA A 259 -21.93 -5.24 -3.44
N ILE A 260 -20.75 -5.31 -4.08
CA ILE A 260 -19.48 -5.62 -3.43
C ILE A 260 -18.59 -4.39 -3.41
N GLY A 261 -17.88 -4.14 -2.32
CA GLY A 261 -16.84 -3.11 -2.25
C GLY A 261 -15.83 -3.34 -1.13
N PHE A 262 -14.86 -2.43 -1.00
CA PHE A 262 -13.83 -2.49 0.03
C PHE A 262 -14.03 -1.42 1.10
N LEU A 263 -13.86 -1.78 2.37
CA LEU A 263 -14.00 -0.85 3.49
C LEU A 263 -12.86 0.18 3.57
N ASP A 264 -11.72 -0.15 2.97
CA ASP A 264 -10.50 0.65 2.95
C ASP A 264 -9.67 0.33 1.69
N THR A 265 -8.35 0.51 1.75
CA THR A 265 -7.39 0.07 0.73
C THR A 265 -7.26 -1.45 0.71
N MET A 266 -6.86 -1.99 -0.45
CA MET A 266 -6.54 -3.41 -0.61
C MET A 266 -5.35 -3.53 -1.55
N ASP A 267 -4.44 -4.47 -1.26
CA ASP A 267 -3.40 -4.88 -2.20
C ASP A 267 -4.08 -5.32 -3.51
N ASP A 268 -3.70 -4.70 -4.62
CA ASP A 268 -4.35 -4.90 -5.92
C ASP A 268 -4.27 -6.36 -6.38
N ARG A 269 -3.15 -7.04 -6.11
CA ARG A 269 -2.97 -8.47 -6.44
C ARG A 269 -3.91 -9.35 -5.61
N LEU A 270 -4.22 -8.99 -4.36
CA LEU A 270 -5.23 -9.67 -3.56
C LEU A 270 -6.65 -9.38 -4.03
N ALA A 271 -6.95 -8.14 -4.44
CA ALA A 271 -8.26 -7.79 -5.00
C ALA A 271 -8.55 -8.61 -6.26
N GLU A 272 -7.56 -8.74 -7.14
CA GLU A 272 -7.60 -9.58 -8.33
C GLU A 272 -7.83 -11.07 -7.99
N GLN A 273 -7.13 -11.62 -6.98
CA GLN A 273 -7.35 -12.99 -6.51
C GLN A 273 -8.79 -13.21 -6.02
N PHE A 274 -9.31 -12.26 -5.24
CA PHE A 274 -10.68 -12.32 -4.75
C PHE A 274 -11.67 -12.35 -5.92
N PHE A 275 -11.55 -11.42 -6.87
CA PHE A 275 -12.47 -11.33 -8.00
C PHE A 275 -12.33 -12.51 -8.97
N ALA A 276 -11.12 -13.00 -9.23
CA ALA A 276 -10.91 -14.20 -10.05
C ALA A 276 -11.62 -15.42 -9.47
N SER A 277 -11.48 -15.66 -8.17
CA SER A 277 -12.16 -16.76 -7.47
C SER A 277 -13.68 -16.55 -7.38
N PHE A 278 -14.11 -15.32 -7.07
CA PHE A 278 -15.52 -14.94 -7.02
C PHE A 278 -16.23 -15.17 -8.36
N TYR A 279 -15.68 -14.63 -9.45
CA TYR A 279 -16.31 -14.72 -10.77
C TYR A 279 -16.30 -16.14 -11.33
N ARG A 280 -15.26 -16.94 -11.04
CA ARG A 280 -15.27 -18.37 -11.38
C ARG A 280 -16.41 -19.10 -10.69
N ALA A 281 -16.56 -18.91 -9.38
CA ALA A 281 -17.66 -19.53 -8.63
C ALA A 281 -19.04 -19.04 -9.13
N LEU A 282 -19.16 -17.75 -9.44
CA LEU A 282 -20.39 -17.16 -9.98
C LEU A 282 -20.73 -17.69 -11.38
N ALA A 283 -19.73 -17.98 -12.22
CA ALA A 283 -19.94 -18.59 -13.53
C ALA A 283 -20.50 -20.02 -13.44
N HIS A 284 -20.20 -20.75 -12.36
CA HIS A 284 -20.78 -22.07 -12.12
C HIS A 284 -22.22 -21.99 -11.59
N ASP A 285 -22.54 -21.04 -10.70
CA ASP A 285 -23.93 -20.79 -10.29
C ASP A 285 -24.21 -19.29 -10.17
N ALA A 286 -24.76 -18.74 -11.25
CA ALA A 286 -25.08 -17.32 -11.36
C ALA A 286 -26.19 -16.85 -10.38
N GLY A 287 -26.89 -17.77 -9.68
CA GLY A 287 -27.84 -17.38 -8.63
C GLY A 287 -27.28 -17.41 -7.21
N ASP A 288 -26.10 -17.99 -6.99
CA ASP A 288 -25.51 -18.08 -5.64
C ASP A 288 -24.38 -17.06 -5.45
N VAL A 289 -24.76 -15.78 -5.41
CA VAL A 289 -23.81 -14.67 -5.16
C VAL A 289 -23.12 -14.81 -3.81
N CYS A 290 -23.81 -15.33 -2.78
CA CYS A 290 -23.25 -15.52 -1.45
C CYS A 290 -22.22 -16.67 -1.41
N GLY A 291 -22.49 -17.77 -2.11
CA GLY A 291 -21.54 -18.85 -2.29
C GLY A 291 -20.30 -18.41 -3.07
N ALA A 292 -20.49 -17.64 -4.15
CA ALA A 292 -19.39 -17.04 -4.89
C ALA A 292 -18.55 -16.09 -4.02
N PHE A 293 -19.19 -15.26 -3.19
CA PHE A 293 -18.52 -14.37 -2.24
C PHE A 293 -17.67 -15.15 -1.23
N ARG A 294 -18.20 -16.25 -0.68
CA ARG A 294 -17.46 -17.15 0.22
C ARG A 294 -16.26 -17.79 -0.46
N ALA A 295 -16.37 -18.16 -1.74
CA ALA A 295 -15.25 -18.71 -2.51
C ALA A 295 -14.11 -17.68 -2.67
N GLY A 296 -14.45 -16.43 -2.99
CA GLY A 296 -13.49 -15.33 -3.03
C GLY A 296 -12.78 -15.12 -1.69
N LEU A 297 -13.54 -15.08 -0.59
CA LEU A 297 -12.96 -14.97 0.77
C LEU A 297 -12.08 -16.17 1.16
N ARG A 298 -12.40 -17.38 0.67
CA ARG A 298 -11.59 -18.59 0.90
C ARG A 298 -10.22 -18.45 0.23
N GLU A 299 -10.17 -17.88 -0.97
CA GLU A 299 -8.91 -17.65 -1.68
C GLU A 299 -8.03 -16.65 -0.95
N LEU A 300 -8.59 -15.53 -0.48
CA LEU A 300 -7.86 -14.56 0.34
C LEU A 300 -7.25 -15.19 1.61
N ARG A 301 -7.96 -16.14 2.23
CA ARG A 301 -7.47 -16.86 3.43
C ARG A 301 -6.32 -17.83 3.15
N ARG A 302 -6.02 -18.17 1.90
CA ARG A 302 -4.81 -18.93 1.56
C ARG A 302 -3.57 -18.03 1.59
N ASN A 303 -3.73 -16.73 1.35
CA ASN A 303 -2.66 -15.72 1.33
C ASN A 303 -2.72 -14.75 2.52
N ARG A 304 -2.94 -15.28 3.74
CA ARG A 304 -3.11 -14.45 4.97
C ARG A 304 -1.93 -13.53 5.25
N GLU A 305 -0.73 -13.92 4.82
CA GLU A 305 0.51 -13.17 5.00
C GLU A 305 0.58 -11.90 4.17
N ARG A 306 -0.34 -11.68 3.22
CA ARG A 306 -0.45 -10.42 2.47
C ARG A 306 -1.67 -9.56 2.82
N LEU A 307 -2.71 -10.13 3.42
CA LEU A 307 -3.89 -9.37 3.89
C LEU A 307 -3.54 -8.27 4.94
N ARG A 308 -3.37 -7.02 4.47
CA ARG A 308 -3.28 -5.79 5.28
C ARG A 308 -4.57 -4.98 5.11
N GLY A 309 -5.21 -4.56 6.20
CA GLY A 309 -6.28 -3.54 6.18
C GLY A 309 -7.58 -3.81 5.39
N ALA A 310 -7.65 -4.81 4.50
CA ALA A 310 -8.77 -4.96 3.59
C ALA A 310 -9.91 -5.82 4.14
N CYS A 311 -11.11 -5.24 4.17
CA CYS A 311 -12.36 -5.94 4.43
C CYS A 311 -13.23 -5.85 3.19
N VAL A 312 -13.34 -6.95 2.45
CA VAL A 312 -14.29 -7.07 1.33
C VAL A 312 -15.69 -7.22 1.92
N VAL A 313 -16.63 -6.38 1.48
CA VAL A 313 -17.99 -6.32 2.00
C VAL A 313 -18.97 -6.63 0.89
N LEU A 314 -19.89 -7.56 1.16
CA LEU A 314 -21.07 -7.81 0.34
C LEU A 314 -22.30 -7.17 0.99
N TRP A 315 -22.93 -6.25 0.28
CA TRP A 315 -24.25 -5.72 0.58
C TRP A 315 -25.31 -6.49 -0.19
N SER A 316 -26.40 -6.82 0.50
CA SER A 316 -27.62 -7.42 -0.05
C SER A 316 -28.81 -6.50 0.23
N ALA A 317 -29.68 -6.35 -0.76
CA ALA A 317 -30.93 -5.61 -0.64
C ALA A 317 -32.03 -6.38 0.11
N ALA A 318 -31.90 -7.71 0.17
CA ALA A 318 -32.83 -8.59 0.87
C ALA A 318 -32.07 -9.42 1.90
N SER A 319 -32.70 -9.72 3.03
CA SER A 319 -32.09 -10.60 4.01
C SER A 319 -31.79 -11.98 3.40
N VAL A 320 -30.56 -12.43 3.55
CA VAL A 320 -30.10 -13.76 3.14
C VAL A 320 -30.46 -14.82 4.19
N VAL A 321 -30.84 -14.40 5.39
CA VAL A 321 -31.24 -15.28 6.51
C VAL A 321 -32.75 -15.47 6.55
N GLU A 322 -33.54 -14.42 6.31
CA GLU A 322 -35.01 -14.49 6.34
C GLU A 322 -35.63 -15.00 5.03
N ARG A 323 -34.85 -15.05 3.95
CA ARG A 323 -35.28 -15.74 2.73
C ARG A 323 -35.51 -17.22 3.07
N ALA A 324 -36.76 -17.67 2.98
CA ALA A 324 -37.08 -19.09 2.94
C ALA A 324 -36.10 -19.74 1.93
N PRO A 325 -35.50 -20.91 2.23
CA PRO A 325 -34.61 -21.57 1.30
C PRO A 325 -35.40 -21.67 -0.01
N ALA A 326 -34.98 -20.91 -1.03
CA ALA A 326 -35.65 -20.92 -2.31
C ALA A 326 -35.62 -22.39 -2.71
N ALA A 327 -36.80 -23.04 -2.71
CA ALA A 327 -36.96 -24.47 -2.87
C ALA A 327 -35.94 -24.92 -3.88
N ALA A 328 -34.90 -25.65 -3.42
CA ALA A 328 -33.65 -25.84 -4.14
C ALA A 328 -33.99 -26.07 -5.60
N ARG A 329 -33.91 -25.00 -6.42
CA ARG A 329 -34.27 -25.12 -7.83
C ARG A 329 -33.21 -26.09 -8.30
N ARG A 330 -33.60 -27.33 -8.64
CA ARG A 330 -32.75 -28.32 -9.29
C ARG A 330 -32.33 -27.68 -10.61
N ARG A 331 -31.32 -26.83 -10.52
CA ARG A 331 -30.61 -26.28 -11.65
C ARG A 331 -29.75 -27.41 -12.15
N ALA A 332 -29.72 -27.57 -13.47
CA ALA A 332 -28.80 -28.50 -14.10
C ALA A 332 -27.40 -28.23 -13.49
N PRO A 333 -26.66 -29.28 -13.10
CA PRO A 333 -25.28 -29.08 -12.69
C PRO A 333 -24.59 -28.30 -13.80
N PRO A 334 -23.85 -27.22 -13.47
CA PRO A 334 -23.13 -26.46 -14.47
C PRO A 334 -22.28 -27.41 -15.31
N ALA A 335 -22.04 -27.05 -16.57
CA ALA A 335 -21.04 -27.74 -17.37
C ALA A 335 -19.73 -27.72 -16.58
N ALA A 336 -19.28 -28.91 -16.15
CA ALA A 336 -18.03 -29.05 -15.43
C ALA A 336 -16.90 -28.60 -16.37
N ASP A 337 -15.94 -27.85 -15.83
CA ASP A 337 -14.75 -27.54 -16.60
C ASP A 337 -14.04 -28.84 -16.99
N PRO A 338 -13.63 -29.02 -18.25
CA PRO A 338 -12.96 -30.22 -18.70
C PRO A 338 -11.69 -30.46 -17.88
N PRO A 339 -11.28 -31.73 -17.68
CA PRO A 339 -10.00 -32.04 -17.05
C PRO A 339 -8.86 -31.33 -17.79
N ALA A 340 -7.90 -30.76 -17.04
CA ALA A 340 -6.78 -30.01 -17.63
C ALA A 340 -6.04 -30.80 -18.72
N GLU A 341 -5.89 -32.12 -18.55
CA GLU A 341 -5.25 -33.02 -19.51
C GLU A 341 -5.96 -33.06 -20.87
N ALA A 342 -7.28 -32.86 -20.90
CA ALA A 342 -8.10 -32.85 -22.12
C ALA A 342 -8.07 -31.51 -22.88
N VAL A 343 -7.49 -30.47 -22.27
CA VAL A 343 -7.35 -29.14 -22.88
C VAL A 343 -5.92 -28.92 -23.36
N ALA A 344 -5.75 -28.24 -24.49
CA ALA A 344 -4.43 -27.93 -25.02
C ALA A 344 -3.61 -27.11 -24.00
N PRO A 345 -2.31 -27.38 -23.78
CA PRO A 345 -1.55 -26.77 -22.69
C PRO A 345 -1.56 -25.23 -22.67
N ARG A 346 -1.60 -24.59 -23.84
CA ARG A 346 -1.70 -23.13 -23.99
C ARG A 346 -2.99 -22.52 -23.44
N ASP A 347 -4.07 -23.30 -23.39
CA ASP A 347 -5.40 -22.85 -22.98
C ASP A 347 -5.69 -23.22 -21.50
N ARG A 348 -4.75 -23.91 -20.84
CA ARG A 348 -4.87 -24.31 -19.43
C ARG A 348 -4.59 -23.17 -18.45
N ILE A 349 -3.79 -22.19 -18.85
CA ILE A 349 -3.39 -21.07 -18.00
C ILE A 349 -3.40 -19.74 -18.78
N LEU A 350 -3.58 -18.65 -18.05
CA LEU A 350 -3.34 -17.28 -18.49
C LEU A 350 -2.21 -16.69 -17.64
N VAL A 351 -1.36 -15.84 -18.24
CA VAL A 351 -0.24 -15.21 -17.55
C VAL A 351 -0.46 -13.70 -17.51
N GLU A 352 -0.56 -13.15 -16.30
CA GLU A 352 -0.53 -11.70 -16.09
C GLU A 352 0.86 -11.29 -15.64
N CYS A 353 1.47 -10.38 -16.40
CA CYS A 353 2.82 -9.92 -16.15
C CYS A 353 2.94 -8.42 -16.44
N ALA A 354 3.47 -7.67 -15.47
CA ALA A 354 3.68 -6.23 -15.58
C ALA A 354 5.11 -5.86 -15.13
N PRO A 355 5.90 -5.19 -15.99
CA PRO A 355 7.19 -4.64 -15.60
C PRO A 355 7.03 -3.33 -14.81
N PRO A 356 7.96 -2.98 -13.91
CA PRO A 356 7.99 -1.64 -13.35
C PRO A 356 8.41 -0.61 -14.40
N ARG A 357 8.03 0.65 -14.17
CA ARG A 357 8.43 1.78 -15.03
C ARG A 357 9.95 1.96 -15.09
N GLU A 358 10.61 1.70 -13.98
CA GLU A 358 12.07 1.74 -13.84
C GLU A 358 12.50 0.81 -12.70
N LEU A 359 13.78 0.43 -12.70
CA LEU A 359 14.40 -0.40 -11.70
C LEU A 359 15.50 0.36 -10.98
N ASN A 360 15.34 0.48 -9.68
CA ASN A 360 16.31 1.08 -8.78
C ASN A 360 17.04 -0.03 -8.00
N TYR A 361 18.35 0.09 -7.87
CA TYR A 361 19.18 -0.90 -7.18
C TYR A 361 18.77 -1.07 -5.71
N ALA A 362 18.44 0.01 -5.00
CA ALA A 362 17.97 -0.04 -3.60
C ALA A 362 16.72 -0.90 -3.46
N LEU A 363 15.80 -0.85 -4.43
CA LEU A 363 14.60 -1.68 -4.42
C LEU A 363 14.97 -3.15 -4.50
N LEU A 364 15.77 -3.51 -5.50
CA LEU A 364 16.16 -4.89 -5.77
C LEU A 364 17.03 -5.46 -4.64
N GLN A 365 17.98 -4.68 -4.13
CA GLN A 365 18.91 -5.07 -3.05
C GLN A 365 18.17 -5.46 -1.77
N ASN A 366 17.03 -4.81 -1.50
CA ASN A 366 16.26 -5.04 -0.29
C ASN A 366 15.00 -5.87 -0.53
N GLY A 367 15.06 -6.79 -1.51
CA GLY A 367 14.06 -7.82 -1.69
C GLY A 367 12.78 -7.38 -2.40
N ARG A 368 12.76 -6.22 -3.07
CA ARG A 368 11.65 -5.89 -3.99
C ARG A 368 11.83 -6.68 -5.29
N PRO A 369 10.77 -7.33 -5.80
CA PRO A 369 10.86 -8.06 -7.06
C PRO A 369 11.15 -7.16 -8.26
N PRO A 370 11.80 -7.68 -9.31
CA PRO A 370 12.06 -6.95 -10.55
C PRO A 370 10.83 -6.78 -11.44
N LEU A 371 9.68 -7.33 -11.05
CA LEU A 371 8.39 -7.24 -11.74
C LEU A 371 7.34 -6.70 -10.77
N GLU A 372 6.41 -5.88 -11.23
CA GLU A 372 5.27 -5.44 -10.41
C GLU A 372 4.23 -6.57 -10.28
N LYS A 373 4.14 -7.43 -11.30
CA LYS A 373 3.22 -8.56 -11.34
C LYS A 373 3.80 -9.72 -12.16
N LEU A 374 3.69 -10.92 -11.62
CA LEU A 374 3.82 -12.20 -12.34
C LEU A 374 2.86 -13.22 -11.72
N GLN A 375 1.69 -13.37 -12.33
CA GLN A 375 0.63 -14.25 -11.86
C GLN A 375 0.23 -15.25 -12.93
N ILE A 376 0.08 -16.50 -12.52
CA ILE A 376 -0.44 -17.58 -13.36
C ILE A 376 -1.87 -17.84 -12.92
N VAL A 377 -2.81 -17.60 -13.83
CA VAL A 377 -4.24 -17.75 -13.61
C VAL A 377 -4.69 -19.05 -14.27
N ARG A 378 -5.47 -19.85 -13.56
CA ARG A 378 -6.08 -21.07 -14.11
C ARG A 378 -7.01 -20.70 -15.27
N GLY A 379 -6.97 -21.45 -16.37
CA GLY A 379 -7.96 -21.40 -17.45
C GLY A 379 -9.29 -22.07 -17.06
N ARG A 380 -10.17 -22.34 -18.03
CA ARG A 380 -11.42 -23.10 -17.79
C ARG A 380 -11.14 -24.61 -17.77
N VAL A 381 -10.44 -25.07 -16.72
CA VAL A 381 -10.03 -26.48 -16.55
C VAL A 381 -10.14 -26.95 -15.10
N SER A 382 -10.51 -28.22 -14.91
CA SER A 382 -10.54 -28.90 -13.61
C SER A 382 -9.27 -29.74 -13.37
N GLY A 383 -8.99 -30.04 -12.10
CA GLY A 383 -7.83 -30.83 -11.69
C GLY A 383 -6.51 -30.04 -11.60
N PRO A 384 -5.42 -30.66 -11.12
CA PRO A 384 -4.13 -30.00 -11.01
C PRO A 384 -3.53 -29.68 -12.39
N ILE A 385 -2.88 -28.52 -12.52
CA ILE A 385 -2.09 -28.18 -13.72
C ILE A 385 -0.62 -28.29 -13.36
N ARG A 386 0.07 -29.27 -13.96
CA ARG A 386 1.49 -29.57 -13.70
C ARG A 386 2.39 -28.99 -14.79
N ASP A 387 3.69 -29.07 -14.56
CA ASP A 387 4.75 -28.72 -15.52
C ASP A 387 4.66 -27.29 -16.05
N ILE A 388 4.42 -26.33 -15.15
CA ILE A 388 4.45 -24.91 -15.48
C ILE A 388 5.88 -24.40 -15.26
N ALA A 389 6.63 -24.25 -16.34
CA ALA A 389 7.99 -23.73 -16.32
C ALA A 389 7.96 -22.20 -16.46
N VAL A 390 8.60 -21.51 -15.52
CA VAL A 390 8.72 -20.05 -15.49
C VAL A 390 10.18 -19.68 -15.59
N SER A 391 10.51 -18.78 -16.51
CA SER A 391 11.85 -18.21 -16.68
C SER A 391 11.76 -16.70 -16.75
N VAL A 392 12.49 -16.00 -15.88
CA VAL A 392 12.62 -14.53 -15.89
C VAL A 392 14.10 -14.17 -15.99
N THR A 393 14.46 -13.45 -17.05
CA THR A 393 15.85 -13.03 -17.31
C THR A 393 15.93 -11.51 -17.32
N LEU A 394 16.66 -10.91 -16.38
CA LEU A 394 16.98 -9.47 -16.39
C LEU A 394 18.44 -9.27 -16.81
N PHE A 395 18.66 -8.40 -17.80
CA PHE A 395 19.99 -8.17 -18.38
C PHE A 395 20.72 -7.01 -17.69
N VAL A 396 21.32 -7.26 -16.53
CA VAL A 396 22.04 -6.24 -15.72
C VAL A 396 23.57 -6.27 -15.87
N GLY A 397 24.10 -7.10 -16.76
CA GLY A 397 25.55 -7.28 -16.96
C GLY A 397 25.85 -8.14 -18.18
N GLU A 398 27.09 -8.61 -18.31
CA GLU A 398 27.59 -9.36 -19.48
C GLU A 398 26.94 -10.75 -19.64
N ALA A 399 26.53 -11.37 -18.53
CA ALA A 399 25.90 -12.70 -18.53
C ALA A 399 24.48 -12.64 -17.94
N PRO A 400 23.48 -13.25 -18.60
CA PRO A 400 22.15 -13.41 -18.03
C PRO A 400 22.13 -14.58 -17.05
N PHE A 401 21.63 -14.33 -15.85
CA PHE A 401 21.34 -15.37 -14.86
C PHE A 401 19.83 -15.41 -14.63
N PRO A 402 19.11 -16.28 -15.37
CA PRO A 402 17.66 -16.33 -15.28
C PRO A 402 17.19 -16.92 -13.96
N PHE A 403 16.17 -16.32 -13.38
CA PHE A 403 15.31 -16.99 -12.41
C PHE A 403 14.55 -18.10 -13.14
N ARG A 404 14.62 -19.34 -12.65
CA ARG A 404 13.89 -20.48 -13.22
C ARG A 404 13.17 -21.24 -12.14
N ARG A 405 11.91 -21.58 -12.40
CA ARG A 405 11.10 -22.37 -11.48
C ARG A 405 10.17 -23.30 -12.26
N LEU A 406 10.02 -24.52 -11.75
CA LEU A 406 8.96 -25.43 -12.18
C LEU A 406 7.90 -25.42 -11.08
N VAL A 407 6.66 -25.07 -11.43
CA VAL A 407 5.55 -24.98 -10.49
C VAL A 407 4.37 -25.82 -10.98
N GLU A 408 3.50 -26.15 -10.03
CA GLU A 408 2.17 -26.68 -10.31
C GLU A 408 1.11 -25.71 -9.77
N LEU A 409 -0.04 -25.68 -10.41
CA LEU A 409 -1.23 -25.02 -9.89
C LEU A 409 -2.15 -26.09 -9.30
N PRO A 410 -2.26 -26.19 -7.95
CA PRO A 410 -3.04 -27.23 -7.29
C PRO A 410 -4.51 -27.21 -7.69
N ASP A 411 -5.18 -28.35 -7.53
CA ASP A 411 -6.63 -28.41 -7.73
C ASP A 411 -7.37 -27.45 -6.79
N GLY A 412 -8.39 -26.78 -7.32
CA GLY A 412 -9.14 -25.75 -6.60
C GLY A 412 -8.39 -24.44 -6.29
N ALA A 413 -7.12 -24.26 -6.68
CA ALA A 413 -6.44 -22.96 -6.67
C ALA A 413 -6.79 -22.20 -7.94
N THR A 414 -7.14 -20.91 -7.82
CA THR A 414 -7.54 -20.12 -9.00
C THR A 414 -6.37 -19.38 -9.65
N MET A 415 -5.35 -19.07 -8.86
CA MET A 415 -4.19 -18.30 -9.27
C MET A 415 -2.96 -18.67 -8.44
N LEU A 416 -1.78 -18.52 -9.02
CA LEU A 416 -0.48 -18.57 -8.35
C LEU A 416 0.24 -17.24 -8.58
N ASP A 417 0.57 -16.54 -7.51
CA ASP A 417 1.35 -15.29 -7.57
C ASP A 417 2.82 -15.60 -7.30
N LEU A 418 3.65 -15.44 -8.33
CA LEU A 418 5.09 -15.70 -8.27
C LEU A 418 5.91 -14.41 -8.16
N THR A 419 5.26 -13.25 -8.10
CA THR A 419 5.92 -11.93 -8.17
C THR A 419 7.01 -11.82 -7.11
N ASP A 420 6.69 -12.13 -5.84
CA ASP A 420 7.61 -11.97 -4.71
C ASP A 420 8.72 -13.04 -4.67
N GLU A 421 8.65 -14.06 -5.51
CA GLU A 421 9.63 -15.13 -5.59
C GLU A 421 10.72 -14.87 -6.65
N VAL A 422 10.48 -13.95 -7.59
CA VAL A 422 11.43 -13.64 -8.66
C VAL A 422 12.62 -12.89 -8.07
N VAL A 423 13.77 -13.55 -8.04
CA VAL A 423 15.04 -12.94 -7.61
C VAL A 423 16.02 -12.95 -8.76
N VAL A 424 16.72 -11.84 -8.96
CA VAL A 424 17.77 -11.67 -9.97
C VAL A 424 19.09 -11.32 -9.27
N PRO A 425 20.23 -11.88 -9.70
CA PRO A 425 21.50 -11.56 -9.07
C PRO A 425 21.92 -10.13 -9.39
N LEU A 426 22.24 -9.36 -8.35
CA LEU A 426 22.65 -7.96 -8.41
C LEU A 426 24.16 -7.77 -8.27
N THR A 427 24.93 -8.81 -8.58
CA THR A 427 26.39 -8.84 -8.43
C THR A 427 27.12 -8.12 -9.57
N ALA A 428 26.43 -7.84 -10.68
CA ALA A 428 27.01 -7.18 -11.85
C ALA A 428 27.51 -5.75 -11.52
N ALA A 429 28.67 -5.40 -12.09
CA ALA A 429 29.29 -4.09 -11.86
C ALA A 429 28.49 -2.93 -12.46
N LEU A 430 27.79 -3.16 -13.59
CA LEU A 430 27.01 -2.13 -14.30
C LEU A 430 25.99 -1.47 -13.36
N ILE A 431 25.10 -2.27 -12.77
CA ILE A 431 24.01 -1.76 -11.93
C ILE A 431 24.52 -1.12 -10.61
N ARG A 432 25.76 -1.41 -10.21
CA ARG A 432 26.42 -0.88 -8.99
C ARG A 432 27.28 0.36 -9.24
N THR A 433 27.59 0.69 -10.49
CA THR A 433 28.49 1.81 -10.87
C THR A 433 27.83 2.81 -11.81
N GLN A 434 26.64 2.50 -12.32
CA GLN A 434 25.90 3.35 -13.25
C GLN A 434 25.58 4.72 -12.64
N GLY A 435 26.08 5.76 -13.30
CA GLY A 435 25.84 7.15 -12.95
C GLY A 435 24.75 7.83 -13.78
N GLU A 436 24.19 7.14 -14.78
CA GLU A 436 23.10 7.60 -15.63
C GLU A 436 22.12 6.46 -15.89
N THR A 437 20.89 6.79 -16.27
CA THR A 437 19.86 5.79 -16.58
C THR A 437 20.26 5.01 -17.84
N VAL A 438 20.33 3.68 -17.74
CA VAL A 438 20.64 2.79 -18.86
C VAL A 438 19.42 1.93 -19.19
N LEU A 439 19.11 1.78 -20.47
CA LEU A 439 18.04 0.90 -20.90
C LEU A 439 18.50 -0.56 -20.90
N SER A 440 17.83 -1.38 -20.09
CA SER A 440 17.95 -2.85 -20.10
C SER A 440 16.66 -3.49 -20.63
N VAL A 441 16.64 -4.81 -20.66
CA VAL A 441 15.47 -5.62 -20.98
C VAL A 441 15.25 -6.72 -19.94
N ALA A 442 13.99 -7.09 -19.74
CA ALA A 442 13.62 -8.32 -19.06
C ALA A 442 12.85 -9.24 -20.03
N GLU A 443 13.29 -10.49 -20.15
CA GLU A 443 12.55 -11.53 -20.87
C GLU A 443 11.80 -12.40 -19.87
N VAL A 444 10.49 -12.54 -20.06
CA VAL A 444 9.62 -13.41 -19.25
C VAL A 444 9.03 -14.47 -20.17
N GLU A 445 9.33 -15.73 -19.87
CA GLU A 445 8.77 -16.89 -20.53
C GLU A 445 8.03 -17.78 -19.53
N VAL A 446 6.81 -18.18 -19.87
CA VAL A 446 6.02 -19.16 -19.12
C VAL A 446 5.53 -20.22 -20.10
N ALA A 447 5.86 -21.47 -19.83
CA ALA A 447 5.43 -22.64 -20.59
C ALA A 447 4.61 -23.59 -19.70
N CYS A 448 3.59 -24.22 -20.26
CA CYS A 448 2.78 -25.25 -19.60
C CYS A 448 2.92 -26.55 -20.38
N ALA A 449 3.35 -27.64 -19.72
CA ALA A 449 3.57 -28.95 -20.33
C ALA A 449 4.38 -28.86 -21.66
N GLY A 450 5.42 -28.03 -21.66
CA GLY A 450 6.31 -27.81 -22.81
C GLY A 450 5.82 -26.81 -23.88
N ALA A 451 4.55 -26.36 -23.84
CA ALA A 451 4.05 -25.35 -24.76
C ALA A 451 4.22 -23.94 -24.17
N VAL A 452 4.86 -23.03 -24.90
CA VAL A 452 5.02 -21.62 -24.49
C VAL A 452 3.65 -20.93 -24.52
N VAL A 453 3.21 -20.46 -23.36
CA VAL A 453 1.94 -19.73 -23.19
C VAL A 453 2.16 -18.22 -23.22
N HIS A 454 3.26 -17.76 -22.62
CA HIS A 454 3.64 -16.36 -22.57
C HIS A 454 5.11 -16.21 -22.85
N ARG A 455 5.46 -15.33 -23.78
CA ARG A 455 6.84 -14.89 -24.01
C ARG A 455 6.82 -13.42 -24.39
N ARG A 456 7.39 -12.58 -23.53
CA ARG A 456 7.50 -11.14 -23.78
C ARG A 456 8.83 -10.59 -23.32
N THR A 457 9.29 -9.58 -24.05
CA THR A 457 10.46 -8.77 -23.69
C THR A 457 9.97 -7.40 -23.29
N TYR A 458 10.34 -6.97 -22.09
CA TYR A 458 9.99 -5.67 -21.52
C TYR A 458 11.20 -4.76 -21.51
N ARG A 459 10.98 -3.49 -21.82
CA ARG A 459 11.98 -2.43 -21.66
C ARG A 459 12.09 -2.10 -20.17
N MET A 460 13.31 -2.13 -19.63
CA MET A 460 13.57 -1.93 -18.20
C MET A 460 14.61 -0.82 -18.02
N PRO A 461 14.21 0.44 -17.82
CA PRO A 461 15.13 1.50 -17.44
C PRO A 461 15.78 1.19 -16.09
N LEU A 462 17.10 1.07 -16.05
CA LEU A 462 17.88 0.93 -14.83
C LEU A 462 18.34 2.32 -14.41
N VAL A 463 17.86 2.82 -13.26
CA VAL A 463 18.22 4.15 -12.77
C VAL A 463 19.53 4.13 -11.99
N PRO A 464 20.25 5.26 -11.89
CA PRO A 464 21.49 5.36 -11.11
C PRO A 464 21.35 4.79 -9.70
N VAL A 465 22.41 4.13 -9.20
CA VAL A 465 22.43 3.49 -7.87
C VAL A 465 22.21 4.50 -6.74
N ASP A 466 22.59 5.74 -6.97
CA ASP A 466 22.48 6.88 -6.07
C ASP A 466 21.20 7.70 -6.28
N GLN A 467 20.29 7.27 -7.16
CA GLN A 467 19.01 7.93 -7.37
C GLN A 467 18.01 7.54 -6.28
N TRP A 468 17.34 8.52 -5.70
CA TRP A 468 16.18 8.34 -4.83
C TRP A 468 15.03 9.23 -5.27
N LYS A 469 13.80 8.77 -5.02
CA LYS A 469 12.57 9.51 -5.32
C LYS A 469 11.80 9.76 -4.03
N ASP A 470 11.36 11.00 -3.81
CA ASP A 470 10.47 11.30 -2.69
C ASP A 470 9.01 10.92 -3.02
N THR A 471 8.75 9.62 -3.14
CA THR A 471 7.40 9.05 -3.22
C THR A 471 7.08 8.31 -1.92
N GLU A 472 5.81 8.19 -1.57
CA GLU A 472 5.38 7.40 -0.42
C GLU A 472 5.91 5.96 -0.48
N ALA A 473 5.90 5.35 -1.66
CA ALA A 473 6.41 4.00 -1.90
C ALA A 473 7.94 3.88 -1.78
N ASP A 474 8.69 4.95 -2.06
CA ASP A 474 10.16 4.93 -2.10
C ASP A 474 10.82 5.45 -0.81
N ARG A 475 10.08 6.18 0.04
CA ARG A 475 10.56 6.64 1.37
C ARG A 475 11.08 5.50 2.24
N ARG A 476 10.46 4.32 2.17
CA ARG A 476 10.91 3.11 2.90
C ARG A 476 12.33 2.65 2.52
N TRP A 477 12.85 3.05 1.37
CA TRP A 477 14.19 2.65 0.90
C TRP A 477 15.25 3.70 1.18
N LEU A 478 14.87 4.87 1.69
CA LEU A 478 15.81 5.92 2.09
C LEU A 478 16.88 5.42 3.09
N PRO A 479 16.59 4.52 4.05
CA PRO A 479 17.62 3.96 4.94
C PRO A 479 18.77 3.24 4.23
N SER A 480 18.60 2.77 2.99
CA SER A 480 19.70 2.15 2.23
C SER A 480 20.79 3.15 1.82
N PHE A 481 20.48 4.44 1.81
CA PHE A 481 21.44 5.50 1.54
C PHE A 481 22.16 5.99 2.80
N VAL A 482 21.84 5.44 3.97
CA VAL A 482 22.64 5.63 5.19
C VAL A 482 23.79 4.61 5.14
N LEU A 483 25.01 5.12 4.93
CA LEU A 483 26.21 4.31 4.64
C LEU A 483 27.23 4.37 5.79
N PRO A 484 26.99 3.71 6.93
CA PRO A 484 27.88 3.79 8.11
C PRO A 484 29.28 3.22 7.83
N ARG A 485 29.42 2.30 6.87
CA ARG A 485 30.70 1.67 6.49
C ARG A 485 31.48 2.45 5.43
N ASP A 486 31.01 3.63 5.03
CA ASP A 486 31.77 4.49 4.13
C ASP A 486 33.10 4.93 4.80
N PRO A 487 34.26 4.87 4.10
CA PRO A 487 35.55 5.26 4.67
C PRO A 487 35.60 6.68 5.27
N ALA A 488 34.82 7.62 4.74
CA ALA A 488 34.75 8.98 5.26
C ALA A 488 34.06 9.05 6.63
N VAL A 489 33.09 8.17 6.92
CA VAL A 489 32.41 8.11 8.22
C VAL A 489 33.42 7.74 9.31
N ALA A 490 34.22 6.70 9.08
CA ALA A 490 35.27 6.31 10.03
C ALA A 490 36.27 7.44 10.29
N ARG A 491 36.68 8.20 9.25
CA ARG A 491 37.56 9.36 9.41
C ARG A 491 36.92 10.50 10.20
N ILE A 492 35.63 10.76 9.99
CA ILE A 492 34.87 11.79 10.73
C ILE A 492 34.80 11.41 12.21
N VAL A 493 34.43 10.17 12.52
CA VAL A 493 34.31 9.68 13.90
C VAL A 493 35.67 9.68 14.60
N GLN A 494 36.74 9.28 13.91
CA GLN A 494 38.10 9.39 14.43
C GLN A 494 38.47 10.84 14.79
N SER A 495 38.11 11.81 13.96
CA SER A 495 38.31 13.23 14.26
C SER A 495 37.42 13.72 15.40
N ALA A 496 36.19 13.21 15.49
CA ALA A 496 35.23 13.52 16.54
C ALA A 496 35.72 13.15 17.95
N GLN A 497 36.59 12.14 18.06
CA GLN A 497 37.16 11.66 19.32
C GLN A 497 37.78 12.77 20.19
N ARG A 498 38.54 13.69 19.60
CA ARG A 498 39.18 14.79 20.36
C ARG A 498 38.15 15.79 20.89
N TYR A 499 37.06 16.00 20.17
CA TYR A 499 35.98 16.87 20.60
C TYR A 499 35.15 16.21 21.69
N LEU A 500 34.94 14.89 21.61
CA LEU A 500 34.27 14.14 22.66
C LEU A 500 35.04 14.22 23.98
N ALA A 501 36.35 13.96 23.96
CA ALA A 501 37.20 14.08 25.14
C ALA A 501 37.12 15.48 25.78
N ALA A 502 37.11 16.53 24.97
CA ALA A 502 36.97 17.90 25.44
C ALA A 502 35.56 18.22 25.97
N ILE A 503 34.50 17.67 25.36
CA ILE A 503 33.10 17.88 25.80
C ILE A 503 32.82 17.13 27.10
N ALA A 504 33.35 15.92 27.23
CA ALA A 504 33.20 15.08 28.42
C ALA A 504 34.15 15.46 29.56
N ASP A 505 35.17 16.30 29.27
CA ASP A 505 36.29 16.59 30.17
C ASP A 505 36.98 15.30 30.66
N ASP A 506 37.12 14.33 29.75
CA ASP A 506 37.69 13.02 30.02
C ASP A 506 38.54 12.56 28.82
N PRO A 507 39.88 12.47 28.96
CA PRO A 507 40.78 11.97 27.92
C PRO A 507 40.50 10.53 27.47
N ALA A 508 39.83 9.72 28.29
CA ALA A 508 39.47 8.34 28.00
C ALA A 508 38.06 8.18 27.39
N ALA A 509 37.28 9.27 27.27
CA ALA A 509 35.93 9.21 26.74
C ALA A 509 35.91 8.60 25.33
N GLY A 510 35.08 7.60 25.11
CA GLY A 510 34.92 6.93 23.83
C GLY A 510 33.49 7.00 23.31
N PHE A 511 33.31 6.66 22.04
CA PHE A 511 31.98 6.45 21.45
C PHE A 511 31.43 5.10 21.92
N ASP A 512 30.65 5.12 22.99
CA ASP A 512 30.09 3.93 23.67
C ASP A 512 28.59 3.72 23.41
N GLY A 513 28.01 4.50 22.49
CA GLY A 513 26.59 4.45 22.16
C GLY A 513 25.73 4.85 23.37
N TYR A 514 25.01 3.87 23.92
CA TYR A 514 24.11 4.07 25.07
C TYR A 514 24.66 3.55 26.40
N GLN A 515 25.90 3.06 26.45
CA GLN A 515 26.48 2.49 27.68
C GLN A 515 26.66 3.54 28.78
N GLY A 516 26.92 4.80 28.41
CA GLY A 516 27.05 5.93 29.33
C GLY A 516 25.72 6.56 29.78
N LEU A 517 24.57 5.91 29.61
CA LEU A 517 23.28 6.42 30.08
C LEU A 517 23.21 6.47 31.61
N GLY A 518 22.76 7.60 32.15
CA GLY A 518 22.50 7.74 33.58
C GLY A 518 21.32 6.89 34.07
N PRO A 519 21.16 6.75 35.40
CA PRO A 519 20.05 6.00 35.99
C PRO A 519 18.67 6.52 35.54
N PRO A 520 17.65 5.65 35.40
CA PRO A 520 16.31 6.04 34.93
C PRO A 520 15.63 7.17 35.72
N ASP A 521 15.93 7.29 37.02
CA ASP A 521 15.34 8.28 37.92
C ASP A 521 15.98 9.69 37.83
N THR A 522 17.03 9.84 37.01
CA THR A 522 17.69 11.15 36.80
C THR A 522 16.95 11.98 35.73
N PRO A 523 17.00 13.33 35.81
CA PRO A 523 16.43 14.19 34.79
C PRO A 523 16.95 13.83 33.38
N VAL A 524 16.07 13.87 32.38
CA VAL A 524 16.35 13.42 31.00
C VAL A 524 17.58 14.11 30.39
N GLU A 525 17.82 15.37 30.70
CA GLU A 525 18.99 16.14 30.29
C GLU A 525 20.30 15.58 30.85
N GLU A 526 20.29 15.21 32.13
CA GLU A 526 21.46 14.63 32.80
C GLU A 526 21.66 13.18 32.38
N ARG A 527 20.58 12.40 32.35
CA ARG A 527 20.58 11.00 31.97
C ARG A 527 21.23 10.76 30.61
N CYS A 528 20.87 11.59 29.63
CA CYS A 528 21.30 11.44 28.24
C CYS A 528 22.48 12.37 27.89
N ARG A 529 23.18 12.93 28.88
CA ARG A 529 24.32 13.85 28.67
C ARG A 529 25.44 13.21 27.85
N SER A 530 25.77 11.93 28.12
CA SER A 530 26.80 11.19 27.37
C SER A 530 26.41 11.05 25.89
N VAL A 531 25.18 10.60 25.62
CA VAL A 531 24.63 10.42 24.26
C VAL A 531 24.63 11.74 23.48
N ASP A 532 24.15 12.83 24.09
CA ASP A 532 24.18 14.16 23.46
C ASP A 532 25.61 14.65 23.23
N GLY A 533 26.55 14.32 24.12
CA GLY A 533 27.97 14.63 23.99
C GLY A 533 28.59 13.97 22.75
N GLN A 534 28.27 12.70 22.49
CA GLN A 534 28.72 11.97 21.31
C GLN A 534 28.16 12.58 20.01
N ALA A 535 26.85 12.84 19.96
CA ALA A 535 26.22 13.50 18.81
C ALA A 535 26.81 14.90 18.55
N ARG A 536 27.06 15.67 19.62
CA ARG A 536 27.69 16.99 19.55
C ARG A 536 29.14 16.93 19.07
N ALA A 537 29.90 15.92 19.48
CA ALA A 537 31.28 15.73 19.04
C ALA A 537 31.35 15.47 17.52
N ILE A 538 30.48 14.61 17.00
CA ILE A 538 30.35 14.34 15.56
C ILE A 538 29.97 15.62 14.80
N TRP A 539 28.95 16.34 15.27
CA TRP A 539 28.55 17.63 14.70
C TRP A 539 29.73 18.59 14.61
N THR A 540 30.48 18.73 15.71
CA THR A 540 31.62 19.64 15.81
C THR A 540 32.70 19.27 14.80
N ALA A 541 33.06 17.98 14.70
CA ALA A 541 34.07 17.53 13.73
C ALA A 541 33.67 17.81 12.28
N ILE A 542 32.41 17.61 11.91
CA ILE A 542 31.94 17.92 10.55
C ILE A 542 32.05 19.42 10.29
N VAL A 543 31.57 20.27 11.22
CA VAL A 543 31.61 21.74 11.06
C VAL A 543 33.04 22.27 10.95
N THR A 544 33.98 21.77 11.77
CA THR A 544 35.35 22.30 11.84
C THR A 544 36.26 21.74 10.75
N GLU A 545 36.16 20.45 10.45
CA GLU A 545 37.09 19.76 9.54
C GLU A 545 36.59 19.73 8.09
N LEU A 546 35.30 19.42 7.88
CA LEU A 546 34.74 19.22 6.55
C LEU A 546 34.26 20.51 5.89
N ARG A 547 34.14 21.63 6.62
CA ARG A 547 33.77 22.97 6.11
C ARG A 547 32.91 22.94 4.83
N LEU A 548 31.72 22.37 4.95
CA LEU A 548 30.86 22.04 3.81
C LEU A 548 30.15 23.29 3.30
N THR A 549 29.87 23.35 2.00
CA THR A 549 29.03 24.38 1.39
C THR A 549 27.66 23.79 1.01
N TYR A 550 26.58 24.48 1.34
CA TYR A 550 25.25 24.02 0.96
C TYR A 550 25.04 24.24 -0.54
N VAL A 551 24.50 23.23 -1.23
CA VAL A 551 24.03 23.36 -2.61
C VAL A 551 22.58 22.91 -2.69
N GLN A 552 21.80 23.62 -3.49
CA GLN A 552 20.48 23.11 -3.88
C GLN A 552 20.68 21.84 -4.72
N PRO A 553 19.78 20.84 -4.61
CA PRO A 553 19.81 19.71 -5.52
C PRO A 553 19.78 20.23 -6.96
N PRO A 554 20.51 19.59 -7.90
CA PRO A 554 20.40 19.93 -9.31
C PRO A 554 18.92 19.91 -9.72
N PRO A 555 18.48 20.77 -10.65
CA PRO A 555 17.13 20.69 -11.18
C PRO A 555 16.87 19.26 -11.66
N SER A 556 15.88 18.57 -11.09
CA SER A 556 15.41 17.30 -11.64
C SER A 556 14.99 17.56 -13.08
N TYR A 557 15.49 16.76 -14.03
CA TYR A 557 15.15 16.93 -15.43
C TYR A 557 13.63 16.81 -15.61
N ARG A 558 13.06 17.58 -16.55
CA ARG A 558 11.69 17.30 -17.01
C ARG A 558 11.72 15.93 -17.65
N GLY A 559 10.82 15.05 -17.23
CA GLY A 559 10.55 13.81 -17.93
C GLY A 559 10.17 14.09 -19.38
N ALA A 560 10.27 13.07 -20.24
CA ALA A 560 9.94 13.16 -21.66
C ALA A 560 8.48 13.59 -21.94
N ASP A 561 7.63 13.66 -20.91
CA ASP A 561 6.23 14.08 -20.92
C ASP A 561 6.01 15.57 -20.53
N GLY A 562 7.09 16.31 -20.24
CA GLY A 562 7.04 17.75 -19.97
C GLY A 562 6.59 18.15 -18.56
N ARG A 563 6.42 17.18 -17.64
CA ARG A 563 6.07 17.45 -16.23
C ARG A 563 7.30 17.58 -15.33
N LEU A 564 7.12 18.25 -14.19
CA LEU A 564 8.07 18.15 -13.08
C LEU A 564 7.99 16.70 -12.61
N GLU A 565 9.03 15.91 -12.89
CA GLU A 565 9.16 14.62 -12.24
C GLU A 565 9.12 14.86 -10.72
N GLU A 566 8.35 14.05 -10.01
CA GLU A 566 8.39 13.92 -8.54
C GLU A 566 9.84 14.04 -8.08
N ALA A 567 10.13 14.73 -6.96
CA ALA A 567 11.48 15.16 -6.58
C ALA A 567 12.52 14.01 -6.59
N VAL A 568 13.09 13.75 -7.78
CA VAL A 568 14.14 12.77 -8.01
C VAL A 568 15.43 13.45 -7.65
N GLN A 569 16.17 12.84 -6.73
CA GLN A 569 17.43 13.37 -6.23
C GLN A 569 18.54 12.34 -6.34
N ARG A 570 19.72 12.81 -6.77
CA ARG A 570 20.98 12.06 -6.67
C ARG A 570 21.57 12.28 -5.28
N LEU A 571 21.73 11.21 -4.52
CA LEU A 571 22.19 11.19 -3.14
C LEU A 571 23.66 10.83 -3.08
N ARG A 572 24.49 11.76 -2.60
CA ARG A 572 25.94 11.57 -2.54
C ARG A 572 26.31 10.70 -1.35
N THR A 573 27.30 9.84 -1.55
CA THR A 573 27.94 9.08 -0.46
C THR A 573 28.73 9.99 0.47
N PRO A 574 28.96 9.60 1.74
CA PRO A 574 29.84 10.34 2.65
C PRO A 574 31.23 10.65 2.07
N SER A 575 31.85 9.71 1.34
CA SER A 575 33.13 9.94 0.66
C SER A 575 33.05 10.99 -0.45
N GLU A 576 31.96 11.02 -1.22
CA GLU A 576 31.73 12.07 -2.23
C GLU A 576 31.51 13.44 -1.60
N ILE A 577 30.74 13.52 -0.51
CA ILE A 577 30.51 14.77 0.24
C ILE A 577 31.84 15.30 0.80
N ALA A 578 32.63 14.42 1.44
CA ALA A 578 33.92 14.79 2.02
C ALA A 578 34.91 15.31 0.97
N ARG A 579 34.92 14.70 -0.23
CA ARG A 579 35.79 15.11 -1.35
C ARG A 579 35.31 16.39 -2.02
N ALA A 580 34.02 16.49 -2.32
CA ALA A 580 33.46 17.60 -3.09
C ALA A 580 33.18 18.85 -2.23
N ARG A 581 33.13 18.70 -0.90
CA ARG A 581 32.93 19.78 0.09
C ARG A 581 31.64 20.57 -0.11
N HIS A 582 30.65 19.97 -0.78
CA HIS A 582 29.32 20.52 -0.94
C HIS A 582 28.24 19.45 -0.80
N ALA A 583 27.08 19.82 -0.29
CA ALA A 583 26.00 18.87 0.01
C ALA A 583 24.63 19.55 0.04
N THR A 584 23.60 18.78 -0.26
CA THR A 584 22.18 19.15 -0.11
C THR A 584 21.67 18.88 1.31
N CYS A 585 20.42 19.25 1.62
CA CYS A 585 19.81 18.92 2.91
C CYS A 585 19.72 17.41 3.15
N MET A 586 19.36 16.65 2.10
CA MET A 586 19.28 15.19 2.18
C MET A 586 20.67 14.55 2.36
N ASP A 587 21.68 14.99 1.61
CA ASP A 587 23.06 14.50 1.74
C ASP A 587 23.57 14.69 3.18
N LEU A 588 23.32 15.86 3.78
CA LEU A 588 23.77 16.19 5.13
C LEU A 588 23.02 15.38 6.20
N ALA A 589 21.71 15.17 6.02
CA ALA A 589 20.92 14.33 6.92
C ALA A 589 21.40 12.88 6.90
N LEU A 590 21.65 12.32 5.71
CA LEU A 590 22.14 10.94 5.52
C LEU A 590 23.59 10.76 6.03
N LEU A 591 24.47 11.75 5.79
CA LEU A 591 25.83 11.74 6.33
C LEU A 591 25.83 11.69 7.86
N LEU A 592 25.02 12.53 8.49
CA LEU A 592 24.95 12.58 9.95
C LEU A 592 24.30 11.31 10.51
N ALA A 593 23.24 10.80 9.87
CA ALA A 593 22.65 9.50 10.22
C ALA A 593 23.68 8.36 10.13
N ALA A 594 24.53 8.35 9.10
CA ALA A 594 25.58 7.33 8.93
C ALA A 594 26.64 7.41 10.03
N CYS A 595 27.02 8.62 10.45
CA CYS A 595 27.95 8.82 11.57
C CYS A 595 27.35 8.39 12.91
N LEU A 596 26.06 8.67 13.14
CA LEU A 596 25.34 8.25 14.34
C LEU A 596 25.21 6.72 14.40
N GLU A 597 24.78 6.08 13.30
CA GLU A 597 24.69 4.62 13.19
C GLU A 597 26.04 3.93 13.42
N TYR A 598 27.15 4.55 12.96
CA TYR A 598 28.50 4.01 13.16
C TYR A 598 28.91 3.94 14.64
N VAL A 599 28.42 4.85 15.48
CA VAL A 599 28.74 4.92 16.92
C VAL A 599 27.66 4.31 17.80
N ASP A 600 26.79 3.47 17.22
CA ASP A 600 25.66 2.83 17.89
C ASP A 600 24.66 3.83 18.53
N LEU A 601 24.53 5.02 17.94
CA LEU A 601 23.43 5.93 18.21
C LEU A 601 22.35 5.75 17.14
N TRP A 602 21.10 5.55 17.58
CA TRP A 602 20.03 5.12 16.69
C TRP A 602 19.44 6.32 15.94
N PRO A 603 19.66 6.44 14.62
CA PRO A 603 19.21 7.59 13.88
C PRO A 603 17.79 7.41 13.35
N ALA A 604 17.11 8.54 13.16
CA ALA A 604 15.87 8.65 12.42
C ALA A 604 16.02 9.71 11.33
N ILE A 605 15.37 9.53 10.19
CA ILE A 605 15.29 10.55 9.14
C ILE A 605 13.91 11.17 9.22
N ILE A 606 13.83 12.50 9.27
CA ILE A 606 12.55 13.21 9.36
C ILE A 606 12.39 14.03 8.08
N LEU A 607 11.35 13.71 7.31
CA LEU A 607 11.01 14.36 6.07
C LEU A 607 9.91 15.40 6.32
N THR A 608 10.15 16.59 5.77
CA THR A 608 9.22 17.72 5.76
C THR A 608 9.08 18.25 4.33
N GLU A 609 8.17 19.19 4.09
CA GLU A 609 7.96 19.78 2.76
C GLU A 609 9.28 20.30 2.15
N GLY A 610 9.77 19.59 1.13
CA GLY A 610 10.99 19.93 0.41
C GLY A 610 12.29 19.88 1.24
N HIS A 611 12.27 19.29 2.43
CA HIS A 611 13.40 19.38 3.37
C HIS A 611 13.56 18.12 4.23
N ALA A 612 14.81 17.82 4.61
CA ALA A 612 15.15 16.65 5.40
C ALA A 612 15.96 17.03 6.65
N LEU A 613 15.61 16.39 7.76
CA LEU A 613 16.20 16.50 9.07
C LEU A 613 16.74 15.13 9.49
N VAL A 614 17.65 15.11 10.45
CA VAL A 614 18.10 13.88 11.11
C VAL A 614 17.77 13.95 12.58
N GLY A 615 17.19 12.89 13.11
CA GLY A 615 16.95 12.68 14.52
C GLY A 615 17.87 11.62 15.09
N TYR A 616 18.08 11.65 16.41
CA TYR A 616 18.62 10.50 17.14
C TYR A 616 17.79 10.23 18.39
N TRP A 617 17.61 8.94 18.68
CA TRP A 617 17.00 8.49 19.93
C TRP A 617 17.99 8.71 21.07
N ARG A 618 17.49 9.23 22.18
CA ARG A 618 18.34 9.49 23.36
C ARG A 618 18.44 8.31 24.32
N ALA A 619 17.59 7.30 24.16
CA ALA A 619 17.64 6.05 24.92
C ALA A 619 16.97 4.90 24.13
N PRO A 620 17.50 3.66 24.17
CA PRO A 620 16.95 2.50 23.48
C PRO A 620 15.48 2.24 23.82
N GLU A 621 15.15 2.26 25.12
CA GLU A 621 13.80 1.95 25.59
C GLU A 621 12.74 2.95 25.11
N TRP A 622 13.13 4.16 24.69
CA TRP A 622 12.19 5.13 24.11
C TRP A 622 11.91 4.86 22.64
N GLN A 623 12.89 4.33 21.92
CA GLN A 623 12.70 3.83 20.56
C GLN A 623 11.88 2.54 20.60
N GLU A 624 12.21 1.61 21.50
CA GLU A 624 11.39 0.41 21.74
C GLU A 624 9.97 0.77 22.18
N ALA A 625 9.80 1.73 23.08
CA ALA A 625 8.48 2.22 23.47
C ALA A 625 7.79 2.95 22.32
N PHE A 626 8.49 3.64 21.43
CA PHE A 626 7.89 4.23 20.23
C PHE A 626 7.40 3.16 19.26
N GLN A 627 8.20 2.10 19.10
CA GLN A 627 7.82 0.90 18.35
C GLN A 627 6.62 0.19 19.02
N ALA A 628 6.59 0.12 20.35
CA ALA A 628 5.53 -0.55 21.13
C ALA A 628 4.25 0.30 21.29
N LEU A 629 4.34 1.63 21.41
CA LEU A 629 3.24 2.60 21.42
C LEU A 629 2.70 2.88 20.01
N ALA A 630 3.20 2.15 19.00
CA ALA A 630 2.35 1.84 17.85
C ALA A 630 1.07 1.12 18.30
N ASP A 631 1.03 0.55 19.51
CA ASP A 631 -0.16 0.09 20.23
C ASP A 631 -0.61 1.08 21.33
N VAL A 632 -1.74 1.75 21.08
CA VAL A 632 -2.70 2.41 22.03
C VAL A 632 -2.43 3.86 22.51
N ASP A 633 -3.24 4.82 22.01
CA ASP A 633 -3.79 5.98 22.76
C ASP A 633 -5.16 6.45 22.20
N PRO A 634 -6.29 6.21 22.90
CA PRO A 634 -7.64 6.66 22.51
C PRO A 634 -7.83 8.19 22.39
N ALA A 635 -7.02 9.01 23.07
CA ALA A 635 -7.19 10.46 23.10
C ALA A 635 -6.50 11.19 21.91
N GLY A 636 -5.41 10.63 21.37
CA GLY A 636 -4.86 11.03 20.07
C GLY A 636 -5.78 10.66 18.88
N LEU A 637 -6.54 9.57 19.05
CA LEU A 637 -7.46 8.97 18.08
C LEU A 637 -8.65 9.87 17.69
N GLU A 638 -9.17 10.71 18.59
CA GLU A 638 -10.22 11.69 18.26
C GLU A 638 -9.72 12.91 17.46
N ARG A 639 -8.43 13.22 17.55
CA ARG A 639 -7.78 14.28 16.76
C ARG A 639 -7.37 13.78 15.38
N ALA A 640 -6.81 12.56 15.30
CA ALA A 640 -6.51 11.89 14.02
C ALA A 640 -7.77 11.57 13.20
N ALA A 641 -8.90 11.24 13.84
CA ALA A 641 -10.18 11.05 13.15
C ALA A 641 -10.73 12.32 12.44
N ARG A 642 -10.16 13.50 12.75
CA ARG A 642 -10.44 14.78 12.04
C ARG A 642 -9.41 15.09 10.95
N SER A 643 -8.29 14.37 10.93
CA SER A 643 -7.18 14.48 9.98
C SER A 643 -7.25 13.33 8.99
N THR A 644 -8.11 13.48 7.99
CA THR A 644 -8.41 12.49 6.93
C THR A 644 -7.38 12.53 5.79
N VAL A 645 -6.09 12.36 6.07
CA VAL A 645 -5.03 12.29 5.05
C VAL A 645 -4.06 11.16 5.40
N GLY A 646 -3.97 10.16 4.53
CA GLY A 646 -3.10 8.99 4.66
C GLY A 646 -3.75 7.76 4.02
N SER A 647 -3.31 7.39 2.82
CA SER A 647 -3.69 6.12 2.19
C SER A 647 -2.75 5.02 2.69
N ALA A 648 -3.28 3.96 3.27
CA ALA A 648 -2.47 2.85 3.77
C ALA A 648 -2.00 1.97 2.60
N ARG A 649 -1.05 2.45 1.80
CA ARG A 649 -0.30 1.65 0.81
C ARG A 649 1.07 1.31 1.40
N ASP A 650 1.39 0.01 1.48
CA ASP A 650 2.74 -0.51 1.75
C ASP A 650 3.48 0.10 2.97
N GLU A 651 2.77 0.60 3.98
CA GLU A 651 3.40 1.14 5.19
C GLU A 651 4.17 0.03 5.93
N VAL A 652 5.48 0.24 6.02
CA VAL A 652 6.45 -0.57 6.75
C VAL A 652 6.57 -0.07 8.20
N ALA A 653 6.87 -0.96 9.14
CA ALA A 653 6.86 -0.63 10.57
C ALA A 653 7.80 0.51 10.99
N TYR A 654 8.84 0.78 10.18
CA TYR A 654 9.83 1.83 10.42
C TYR A 654 9.50 3.17 9.75
N VAL A 655 8.38 3.31 9.03
CA VAL A 655 7.94 4.59 8.45
C VAL A 655 6.67 5.06 9.17
N LEU A 656 6.76 6.20 9.83
CA LEU A 656 5.63 6.94 10.40
C LEU A 656 5.24 8.05 9.42
N PRO A 657 4.10 7.96 8.72
CA PRO A 657 3.67 8.94 7.74
C PRO A 657 3.09 10.20 8.41
N CYS A 658 2.61 11.14 7.60
CA CYS A 658 2.21 12.48 8.01
C CYS A 658 1.19 12.52 9.17
N ASP A 659 0.28 11.54 9.25
CA ASP A 659 -0.73 11.41 10.31
C ASP A 659 -0.13 11.18 11.72
N GLY A 660 1.15 10.79 11.77
CA GLY A 660 1.94 10.52 12.96
C GLY A 660 2.63 11.73 13.58
N HIS A 661 2.51 12.93 12.99
CA HIS A 661 3.19 14.16 13.42
C HIS A 661 3.15 14.38 14.94
N TRP A 662 1.97 14.28 15.54
CA TRP A 662 1.76 14.55 16.97
C TRP A 662 2.61 13.66 17.88
N ARG A 663 2.90 12.42 17.46
CA ARG A 663 3.77 11.49 18.21
C ARG A 663 5.22 11.96 18.18
N VAL A 664 5.67 12.37 16.99
CA VAL A 664 7.01 12.93 16.81
C VAL A 664 7.16 14.20 17.65
N ALA A 665 6.16 15.09 17.62
CA ALA A 665 6.14 16.29 18.44
C ALA A 665 6.17 16.00 19.95
N ASP A 666 5.42 15.02 20.45
CA ASP A 666 5.45 14.61 21.87
C ASP A 666 6.83 14.04 22.27
N LEU A 667 7.43 13.19 21.44
CA LEU A 667 8.76 12.63 21.69
C LEU A 667 9.83 13.73 21.76
N ILE A 668 9.76 14.72 20.88
CA ILE A 668 10.67 15.87 20.88
C ILE A 668 10.42 16.74 22.11
N GLY A 669 9.15 17.05 22.42
CA GLY A 669 8.78 17.86 23.58
C GLY A 669 9.20 17.24 24.92
N ARG A 670 9.25 15.91 25.00
CA ARG A 670 9.75 15.15 26.17
C ARG A 670 11.27 14.94 26.15
N GLY A 671 11.97 15.45 25.13
CA GLY A 671 13.40 15.28 24.96
C GLY A 671 13.83 13.83 24.75
N ARG A 672 12.96 12.97 24.18
CA ARG A 672 13.25 11.55 23.92
C ARG A 672 13.84 11.31 22.53
N LEU A 673 13.46 12.15 21.58
CA LEU A 673 13.99 12.21 20.21
C LEU A 673 14.55 13.62 19.98
N VAL A 674 15.77 13.73 19.47
CA VAL A 674 16.41 15.03 19.20
C VAL A 674 16.50 15.24 17.70
N PRO A 675 15.76 16.20 17.12
CA PRO A 675 15.86 16.55 15.71
C PRO A 675 16.99 17.57 15.51
N LEU A 676 17.78 17.41 14.45
CA LEU A 676 18.87 18.28 14.08
C LEU A 676 18.64 18.82 12.67
N GLU A 677 18.70 20.15 12.54
CA GLU A 677 18.70 20.82 11.24
C GLU A 677 20.04 20.62 10.52
N ALA A 678 20.12 19.60 9.67
CA ALA A 678 21.37 19.17 9.05
C ALA A 678 22.03 20.24 8.15
N THR A 679 21.26 21.16 7.55
CA THR A 679 21.84 22.22 6.69
C THR A 679 22.70 23.21 7.45
N LEU A 680 22.53 23.29 8.77
CA LEU A 680 23.38 24.12 9.62
C LEU A 680 24.83 23.62 9.70
N LEU A 681 25.12 22.38 9.30
CA LEU A 681 26.49 21.88 9.10
C LEU A 681 27.24 22.74 8.06
N ALA A 682 26.57 23.08 6.96
CA ALA A 682 27.11 23.94 5.92
C ALA A 682 27.00 25.44 6.25
N GLY A 683 26.11 25.81 7.17
CA GLY A 683 26.05 27.15 7.75
C GLY A 683 27.06 27.40 8.88
N HIS A 684 27.90 26.41 9.22
CA HIS A 684 28.86 26.43 10.33
C HIS A 684 28.26 26.85 11.69
N ARG A 685 27.02 26.42 11.97
CA ARG A 685 26.32 26.81 13.22
C ARG A 685 26.56 25.78 14.31
N SER A 686 26.21 26.18 15.54
CA SER A 686 26.36 25.35 16.72
C SER A 686 25.37 24.17 16.73
N PHE A 687 25.73 23.09 17.43
CA PHE A 687 24.83 21.96 17.69
C PHE A 687 23.52 22.39 18.37
N ALA A 688 23.59 23.37 19.29
CA ALA A 688 22.42 23.91 19.97
C ALA A 688 21.47 24.63 19.01
N ASP A 689 22.01 25.35 18.02
CA ASP A 689 21.20 25.96 16.96
C ASP A 689 20.51 24.89 16.11
N ALA A 690 21.26 23.84 15.73
CA ALA A 690 20.71 22.74 14.93
C ALA A 690 19.55 22.03 15.64
N ARG A 691 19.69 21.79 16.93
CA ARG A 691 18.61 21.21 17.76
C ARG A 691 17.39 22.12 17.83
N ARG A 692 17.59 23.41 18.05
CA ARG A 692 16.50 24.40 18.17
C ARG A 692 15.76 24.56 16.85
N GLU A 693 16.47 24.74 15.74
CA GLU A 693 15.87 24.90 14.42
C GLU A 693 15.19 23.60 13.94
N GLY A 694 15.77 22.43 14.24
CA GLY A 694 15.15 21.14 13.97
C GLY A 694 13.80 20.98 14.67
N ALA A 695 13.71 21.35 15.95
CA ALA A 695 12.45 21.30 16.70
C ALA A 695 11.40 22.30 16.15
N GLN A 696 11.83 23.49 15.72
CA GLN A 696 10.93 24.49 15.12
C GLN A 696 10.33 24.03 13.79
N ARG A 697 11.10 23.34 12.94
CA ARG A 697 10.60 22.83 11.65
C ARG A 697 9.56 21.74 11.79
N ILE A 698 9.61 20.97 12.89
CA ILE A 698 8.62 19.94 13.19
C ILE A 698 7.38 20.54 13.88
N ALA A 699 7.36 21.84 14.20
CA ALA A 699 6.20 22.44 14.86
C ALA A 699 4.95 22.51 13.97
N ASP A 700 5.11 22.57 12.64
CA ASP A 700 4.00 22.63 11.69
C ASP A 700 3.55 21.22 11.25
N PRO A 701 2.33 20.77 11.60
CA PRO A 701 1.80 19.48 11.18
C PRO A 701 1.62 19.36 9.67
N LEU A 702 1.35 20.46 8.95
CA LEU A 702 1.09 20.43 7.51
C LEU A 702 2.37 20.24 6.70
N ALA A 703 3.51 20.65 7.25
CA ALA A 703 4.81 20.49 6.61
C ALA A 703 5.43 19.11 6.87
N PHE A 704 4.88 18.28 7.76
CA PHE A 704 5.46 16.99 8.13
C PHE A 704 5.04 15.88 7.16
N HIS A 705 6.01 15.19 6.56
CA HIS A 705 5.77 14.12 5.60
C HIS A 705 5.94 12.73 6.21
N ALA A 706 7.08 12.49 6.87
CA ALA A 706 7.36 11.19 7.49
C ALA A 706 8.50 11.24 8.52
N LEU A 707 8.50 10.29 9.45
CA LEU A 707 9.67 9.90 10.23
C LEU A 707 10.04 8.46 9.85
N ILE A 708 11.33 8.21 9.59
CA ILE A 708 11.85 6.92 9.16
C ILE A 708 12.90 6.47 10.19
N ASP A 709 12.62 5.38 10.91
CA ASP A 709 13.54 4.80 11.89
C ASP A 709 14.57 3.91 11.19
N VAL A 710 15.85 4.29 11.24
CA VAL A 710 16.90 3.60 10.47
C VAL A 710 17.21 2.23 11.06
N VAL A 711 17.24 2.10 12.40
CA VAL A 711 17.55 0.84 13.08
C VAL A 711 16.45 -0.18 12.85
N ARG A 712 15.18 0.22 12.99
CA ARG A 712 14.05 -0.66 12.68
C ARG A 712 14.02 -1.07 11.21
N ALA A 713 14.46 -0.20 10.30
CA ALA A 713 14.63 -0.58 8.91
C ALA A 713 15.68 -1.69 8.74
N ARG A 714 16.78 -1.66 9.50
CA ARG A 714 17.77 -2.76 9.52
C ARG A 714 17.18 -4.07 10.01
N ASP A 715 16.41 -4.03 11.10
CA ASP A 715 15.75 -5.21 11.67
C ASP A 715 14.77 -5.87 10.67
N GLU A 716 14.16 -5.05 9.81
CA GLU A 716 13.24 -5.47 8.73
C GLU A 716 13.98 -5.77 7.40
N GLY A 717 15.32 -5.86 7.42
CA GLY A 717 16.13 -6.31 6.28
C GLY A 717 16.54 -5.22 5.28
N VAL A 718 16.33 -3.93 5.58
CA VAL A 718 16.81 -2.83 4.72
C VAL A 718 18.30 -2.59 4.97
N THR A 719 19.13 -3.00 4.02
CA THR A 719 20.59 -2.93 4.10
C THR A 719 21.15 -1.67 3.40
N PRO A 720 22.31 -1.15 3.84
CA PRO A 720 23.05 -0.12 3.11
C PRO A 720 23.43 -0.57 1.69
N LEU A 721 23.48 0.37 0.75
CA LEU A 721 23.86 0.08 -0.63
C LEU A 721 25.34 -0.38 -0.74
N PRO A 722 25.63 -1.55 -1.35
CA PRO A 722 26.98 -2.02 -1.65
C PRO A 722 27.57 -1.32 -2.89
N ILE A 723 27.66 0.01 -2.84
CA ILE A 723 28.22 0.84 -3.92
C ILE A 723 29.70 0.48 -4.11
N LEU A 724 30.10 0.26 -5.36
CA LEU A 724 31.52 0.09 -5.69
C LEU A 724 32.16 1.47 -5.67
N TRP A 725 32.97 1.74 -4.64
CA TRP A 725 33.80 2.93 -4.57
C TRP A 725 34.66 3.01 -5.82
N ARG A 726 34.56 4.10 -6.57
CA ARG A 726 35.55 4.37 -7.62
C ARG A 726 36.89 4.54 -6.91
N PRO A 727 37.89 3.67 -7.16
CA PRO A 727 39.22 3.84 -6.57
C PRO A 727 39.77 5.21 -6.97
N GLU A 728 40.59 5.78 -6.08
CA GLU A 728 41.31 7.04 -6.29
C GLU A 728 42.18 7.05 -7.55
#